data_AF-A0AAF1AHV3-F1
#
_entry.id   AF-A0AAF1AHV3-F1
#
_cell.length_a   1.000
_cell.length_b   1.000
_cell.length_c   1.000
_cell.angle_alpha   90.00
_cell.angle_beta   90.00
_cell.angle_gamma   90.00
#
_symmetry.space_group_name_H-M   'P 1'
#
loop_
_entity.id
_entity.type
_entity.pdbx_description
1 polymer ?
#
loop_
_entity_poly.entity_id
_entity_poly.type
_entity_poly.pdbx_seq_one_letter_code
_entity_poly.pdbx_strand_id
1 'polypeptide(L)'
;MDRRSWLWRRKSSDKSPGETESSGSMSSHSERFSDEQAFSNHNIQSPEVTSKDIPADEELNDSVKTLREKLSSALQNISSKDDLVKQHSKVAEEAVSGWEKAENEVFALKQQLESLTQRSSSLEDRTIHLDVALRECMRQLRHEREEQEQKIHEAIVKKTNEWEATKSGFQKQLVELQSQLQAAKGEGATSWHIDLRSKLEAAEKEISSLKHELLSRSEELELRTVERDLSTEAAESASRQNLESVKKVAKLETECRRLKAVARRAPSFNEQRSITESSVYVESFTDSQSDIGERLSLVDNDTHRIHELGPNDWKQNPSTSSVSESANFRNVKALGKSLTASSLDDSLMDDFLEMERLVALPDTQNVNPYQSRSIMEQSKEGNTSSRSELETMRNRIVELEDKLVKTEADKNKLETFLTKHQDQIRTLTDCLEEAEMKLMKMEADKNETEASLIKHQLMLHTVRDRLEEAEMKLVKMEVDKNETETILIKHQHQLEQLRARSKETEIELAELQTRLAVANEARETVEAACNDINSKKETAESRLGVVDNELKAMITRIRSLEEEIQKERSFSEETISKCQKLEQEILRLKHEGEIQRAASSHTQLKQNQDKELAAAAYKFSECKKTIASLGRQLKSLATLEDFLSDSDNPCTISRGPQTTAK
;
A
#
# COMPACT_ATOMS: atom_id res chain seq x y z
N MET A 1 21.39 -43.86 -32.42
CA MET A 1 20.80 -44.81 -33.38
C MET A 1 19.40 -44.35 -33.70
N ASP A 2 19.08 -44.41 -35.00
CA ASP A 2 17.79 -44.22 -35.70
C ASP A 2 16.91 -43.00 -35.40
N ARG A 3 16.82 -41.99 -36.27
CA ARG A 3 16.32 -41.93 -37.68
C ARG A 3 14.79 -41.95 -37.78
N ARG A 4 14.22 -40.77 -38.10
CA ARG A 4 13.38 -40.45 -39.30
C ARG A 4 12.59 -39.16 -39.01
N SER A 5 12.93 -38.00 -39.57
CA SER A 5 12.68 -37.51 -40.96
C SER A 5 11.19 -37.12 -41.14
N TRP A 6 10.74 -35.92 -41.54
CA TRP A 6 11.05 -35.04 -42.69
C TRP A 6 10.48 -33.62 -42.38
N LEU A 7 11.19 -32.50 -42.62
CA LEU A 7 11.23 -31.67 -43.86
C LEU A 7 9.84 -31.06 -44.19
N TRP A 8 9.62 -29.75 -44.31
CA TRP A 8 10.37 -28.68 -45.02
C TRP A 8 10.17 -27.33 -44.27
N ARG A 9 11.23 -26.55 -43.98
CA ARG A 9 11.88 -25.51 -44.84
C ARG A 9 10.89 -24.44 -45.32
N ARG A 10 11.22 -23.15 -45.35
CA ARG A 10 12.48 -22.39 -45.19
C ARG A 10 12.03 -20.92 -44.99
N LYS A 11 12.60 -20.18 -44.03
CA LYS A 11 13.79 -19.29 -44.19
C LYS A 11 13.50 -18.14 -45.17
N SER A 12 13.95 -16.91 -45.00
CA SER A 12 14.90 -16.20 -44.12
C SER A 12 15.08 -14.86 -44.86
N SER A 13 15.38 -13.72 -44.26
CA SER A 13 16.71 -13.37 -43.73
C SER A 13 16.75 -11.85 -43.74
N ASP A 14 17.45 -11.28 -42.77
CA ASP A 14 18.35 -10.10 -42.85
C ASP A 14 18.23 -9.19 -44.08
N LYS A 15 18.12 -7.86 -43.93
CA LYS A 15 19.15 -7.01 -43.32
C LYS A 15 18.59 -5.60 -43.06
N SER A 16 19.11 -4.97 -42.01
CA SER A 16 19.21 -3.51 -41.73
C SER A 16 19.77 -2.70 -42.93
N PRO A 17 19.92 -1.34 -42.92
CA PRO A 17 19.67 -0.32 -41.88
C PRO A 17 19.07 1.03 -42.38
N GLY A 18 18.87 1.99 -41.47
CA GLY A 18 19.22 3.40 -41.75
C GLY A 18 18.08 4.42 -41.85
N GLU A 19 18.05 5.29 -40.84
CA GLU A 19 17.84 6.76 -40.85
C GLU A 19 17.20 7.43 -42.08
N THR A 20 16.18 8.25 -41.88
CA THR A 20 16.30 9.74 -41.85
C THR A 20 14.92 10.41 -41.96
N GLU A 21 14.81 11.52 -41.25
CA GLU A 21 13.85 12.61 -41.42
C GLU A 21 13.74 13.03 -42.90
N SER A 22 12.57 13.50 -43.36
CA SER A 22 12.48 14.73 -44.18
C SER A 22 11.05 14.98 -44.71
N SER A 23 10.67 16.25 -44.57
CA SER A 23 9.58 17.03 -45.15
C SER A 23 9.20 16.73 -46.62
N GLY A 24 7.96 17.09 -47.00
CA GLY A 24 7.63 17.26 -48.41
C GLY A 24 6.16 17.48 -48.76
N SER A 25 5.76 18.74 -48.77
CA SER A 25 4.53 19.32 -49.31
C SER A 25 4.02 18.83 -50.69
N MET A 26 2.69 18.88 -50.80
CA MET A 26 1.84 19.32 -51.93
C MET A 26 1.86 18.60 -53.30
N SER A 27 0.64 18.33 -53.82
CA SER A 27 0.16 18.61 -55.19
C SER A 27 -0.61 17.47 -55.87
N SER A 28 -1.66 17.85 -56.60
CA SER A 28 -2.22 17.30 -57.88
C SER A 28 -3.75 17.39 -57.83
N HIS A 29 -4.43 18.31 -58.53
CA HIS A 29 -4.61 18.52 -59.96
C HIS A 29 -5.27 17.35 -60.72
N SER A 30 -6.55 17.59 -61.05
CA SER A 30 -7.32 17.19 -62.23
C SER A 30 -6.67 16.28 -63.28
N GLU A 31 -7.38 15.21 -63.66
CA GLU A 31 -7.48 14.77 -65.06
C GLU A 31 -8.79 14.02 -65.33
N ARG A 32 -9.22 14.10 -66.58
CA ARG A 32 -10.54 13.76 -67.15
C ARG A 32 -10.31 12.70 -68.25
N PHE A 33 -11.37 11.97 -68.60
CA PHE A 33 -11.51 11.02 -69.74
C PHE A 33 -10.92 9.61 -69.48
N SER A 34 -11.45 8.49 -69.99
CA SER A 34 -12.51 8.21 -70.96
C SER A 34 -12.88 6.72 -70.89
N ASP A 35 -14.15 6.43 -71.20
CA ASP A 35 -14.69 5.33 -72.02
C ASP A 35 -14.11 3.90 -71.97
N GLU A 36 -14.98 2.92 -71.68
CA GLU A 36 -15.05 1.65 -72.43
C GLU A 36 -16.35 0.89 -72.09
N GLN A 37 -17.36 0.99 -72.96
CA GLN A 37 -18.42 -0.02 -73.09
C GLN A 37 -18.42 -0.51 -74.54
N ALA A 38 -17.96 -1.76 -74.72
CA ALA A 38 -17.89 -2.46 -76.00
C ALA A 38 -18.74 -3.75 -75.96
N PHE A 39 -19.85 -3.68 -76.70
CA PHE A 39 -20.48 -4.68 -77.57
C PHE A 39 -20.82 -6.11 -77.11
N SER A 40 -22.07 -6.51 -77.36
CA SER A 40 -22.34 -7.63 -78.28
C SER A 40 -23.69 -7.48 -79.01
N ASN A 41 -23.60 -7.53 -80.33
CA ASN A 41 -24.65 -7.43 -81.35
C ASN A 41 -25.50 -8.70 -81.47
N HIS A 42 -26.66 -8.60 -82.12
CA HIS A 42 -27.09 -9.33 -83.36
C HIS A 42 -28.58 -9.02 -83.62
N ASN A 43 -28.92 -8.27 -84.68
CA ASN A 43 -29.10 -8.67 -86.09
C ASN A 43 -30.56 -9.04 -86.42
N ILE A 44 -31.01 -8.55 -87.59
CA ILE A 44 -32.15 -8.88 -88.48
C ILE A 44 -32.80 -7.54 -88.91
N GLN A 45 -32.22 -6.84 -89.89
CA GLN A 45 -32.44 -7.02 -91.34
C GLN A 45 -33.78 -6.40 -91.80
N SER A 46 -33.70 -5.16 -92.28
CA SER A 46 -34.75 -4.53 -93.11
C SER A 46 -34.73 -5.11 -94.52
N PRO A 47 -35.90 -5.33 -95.14
CA PRO A 47 -36.03 -5.25 -96.58
C PRO A 47 -37.04 -4.18 -97.01
N GLU A 48 -36.77 -3.70 -98.22
CA GLU A 48 -37.36 -2.59 -98.94
C GLU A 48 -38.71 -2.98 -99.60
N VAL A 49 -39.70 -2.11 -99.41
CA VAL A 49 -40.84 -1.72 -100.27
C VAL A 49 -41.49 -2.78 -101.20
N THR A 50 -42.78 -3.09 -100.95
CA THR A 50 -43.81 -3.19 -102.01
C THR A 50 -45.19 -2.81 -101.45
N SER A 51 -45.86 -1.91 -102.17
CA SER A 51 -47.21 -1.38 -101.97
C SER A 51 -48.33 -2.43 -101.95
N LYS A 52 -49.25 -2.36 -100.97
CA LYS A 52 -50.67 -2.74 -101.12
C LYS A 52 -51.57 -2.27 -99.97
N ASP A 53 -52.44 -1.31 -100.30
CA ASP A 53 -53.78 -0.95 -99.80
C ASP A 53 -54.27 -1.41 -98.39
N ILE A 54 -54.63 -0.41 -97.54
CA ILE A 54 -55.82 -0.26 -96.61
C ILE A 54 -56.14 -1.41 -95.61
N PRO A 55 -56.39 -1.18 -94.29
CA PRO A 55 -57.01 0.00 -93.65
C PRO A 55 -56.21 0.69 -92.53
N ALA A 56 -56.28 2.02 -92.51
CA ALA A 56 -55.40 2.91 -91.76
C ALA A 56 -55.98 3.41 -90.41
N ASP A 57 -56.43 2.53 -89.51
CA ASP A 57 -56.90 2.97 -88.18
C ASP A 57 -56.54 2.01 -87.02
N GLU A 58 -56.45 0.70 -87.25
CA GLU A 58 -56.09 -0.27 -86.20
C GLU A 58 -54.59 -0.33 -85.89
N GLU A 59 -53.71 -0.26 -86.89
CA GLU A 59 -52.25 -0.47 -86.72
C GLU A 59 -51.55 0.72 -86.03
N LEU A 60 -52.01 1.95 -86.28
CA LEU A 60 -51.55 3.15 -85.57
C LEU A 60 -52.02 3.14 -84.12
N ASN A 61 -53.26 2.72 -83.86
CA ASN A 61 -53.80 2.59 -82.51
C ASN A 61 -53.03 1.54 -81.70
N ASP A 62 -52.65 0.42 -82.32
CA ASP A 62 -51.81 -0.62 -81.70
C ASP A 62 -50.38 -0.14 -81.43
N SER A 63 -49.78 0.68 -82.31
CA SER A 63 -48.47 1.30 -82.08
C SER A 63 -48.47 2.33 -80.93
N VAL A 64 -49.54 3.12 -80.81
CA VAL A 64 -49.72 4.09 -79.73
C VAL A 64 -49.98 3.36 -78.40
N LYS A 65 -50.74 2.27 -78.44
CA LYS A 65 -51.01 1.41 -77.27
C LYS A 65 -49.74 0.73 -76.76
N THR A 66 -48.91 0.18 -77.65
CA THR A 66 -47.62 -0.41 -77.29
C THR A 66 -46.62 0.62 -76.76
N LEU A 67 -46.57 1.84 -77.31
CA LEU A 67 -45.76 2.94 -76.76
C LEU A 67 -46.25 3.39 -75.39
N ARG A 68 -47.58 3.50 -75.17
CA ARG A 68 -48.17 3.80 -73.87
C ARG A 68 -47.79 2.73 -72.84
N GLU A 69 -47.85 1.46 -73.22
CA GLU A 69 -47.50 0.34 -72.33
C GLU A 69 -46.00 0.33 -72.00
N LYS A 70 -45.11 0.61 -72.97
CA LYS A 70 -43.68 0.81 -72.74
C LYS A 70 -43.39 2.02 -71.85
N LEU A 71 -44.10 3.13 -72.03
CA LEU A 71 -43.97 4.32 -71.19
C LEU A 71 -44.43 4.02 -69.75
N SER A 72 -45.57 3.33 -69.58
CA SER A 72 -46.05 2.89 -68.27
C SER A 72 -45.05 1.93 -67.59
N SER A 73 -44.50 0.98 -68.35
CA SER A 73 -43.46 0.07 -67.85
C SER A 73 -42.18 0.81 -67.46
N ALA A 74 -41.74 1.78 -68.25
CA ALA A 74 -40.59 2.62 -67.94
C ALA A 74 -40.83 3.52 -66.72
N LEU A 75 -42.02 4.11 -66.58
CA LEU A 75 -42.41 4.91 -65.42
C LEU A 75 -42.48 4.05 -64.14
N GLN A 76 -42.98 2.82 -64.24
CA GLN A 76 -42.99 1.87 -63.11
C GLN A 76 -41.58 1.35 -62.77
N ASN A 77 -40.69 1.23 -63.76
CA ASN A 77 -39.27 0.96 -63.54
C ASN A 77 -38.56 2.14 -62.85
N ILE A 78 -38.85 3.37 -63.27
CA ILE A 78 -38.30 4.58 -62.64
C ILE A 78 -38.81 4.71 -61.21
N SER A 79 -40.11 4.49 -60.96
CA SER A 79 -40.65 4.56 -59.60
C SER A 79 -40.05 3.49 -58.69
N SER A 80 -39.90 2.25 -59.16
CA SER A 80 -39.25 1.18 -58.38
C SER A 80 -37.77 1.45 -58.11
N LYS A 81 -37.04 2.05 -59.05
CA LYS A 81 -35.66 2.49 -58.83
C LYS A 81 -35.56 3.68 -57.87
N ASP A 82 -36.49 4.63 -57.94
CA ASP A 82 -36.56 5.76 -57.00
C ASP A 82 -36.83 5.28 -55.57
N ASP A 83 -37.73 4.32 -55.39
CA ASP A 83 -37.97 3.67 -54.10
C ASP A 83 -36.74 2.92 -53.59
N LEU A 84 -36.00 2.24 -54.47
CA LEU A 84 -34.74 1.58 -54.12
C LEU A 84 -33.66 2.59 -53.70
N VAL A 85 -33.54 3.73 -54.40
CA VAL A 85 -32.61 4.81 -54.02
C VAL A 85 -32.96 5.39 -52.66
N LYS A 86 -34.25 5.61 -52.37
CA LYS A 86 -34.70 6.05 -51.02
C LYS A 86 -34.34 5.03 -49.94
N GLN A 87 -34.52 3.73 -50.22
CA GLN A 87 -34.10 2.67 -49.30
C GLN A 87 -32.59 2.69 -49.07
N HIS A 88 -31.79 2.82 -50.13
CA HIS A 88 -30.33 2.91 -50.00
C HIS A 88 -29.87 4.17 -49.25
N SER A 89 -30.50 5.32 -49.49
CA SER A 89 -30.23 6.56 -48.74
C SER A 89 -30.49 6.34 -47.25
N LYS A 90 -31.63 5.73 -46.91
CA LYS A 90 -31.99 5.45 -45.52
C LYS A 90 -31.00 4.49 -44.85
N VAL A 91 -30.62 3.41 -45.54
CA VAL A 91 -29.62 2.46 -45.03
C VAL A 91 -28.26 3.13 -44.83
N ALA A 92 -27.87 4.06 -45.71
CA ALA A 92 -26.63 4.82 -45.56
C ALA A 92 -26.68 5.77 -44.35
N GLU A 93 -27.80 6.47 -44.14
CA GLU A 93 -28.01 7.35 -42.98
C GLU A 93 -28.00 6.57 -41.66
N GLU A 94 -28.66 5.40 -41.61
CA GLU A 94 -28.65 4.52 -40.44
C GLU A 94 -27.24 3.98 -40.16
N ALA A 95 -26.49 3.63 -41.21
CA ALA A 95 -25.10 3.21 -41.06
C ALA A 95 -24.24 4.35 -40.48
N VAL A 96 -24.27 5.55 -41.06
CA VAL A 96 -23.50 6.72 -40.57
C VAL A 96 -23.86 7.05 -39.12
N SER A 97 -25.16 7.04 -38.78
CA SER A 97 -25.62 7.27 -37.40
C SER A 97 -25.07 6.21 -36.42
N GLY A 98 -25.00 4.94 -36.86
CA GLY A 98 -24.38 3.86 -36.08
C GLY A 98 -22.88 4.06 -35.89
N TRP A 99 -22.16 4.49 -36.93
CA TRP A 99 -20.74 4.81 -36.86
C TRP A 99 -20.44 5.98 -35.92
N GLU A 100 -21.18 7.08 -36.03
CA GLU A 100 -21.03 8.24 -35.15
C GLU A 100 -21.30 7.87 -33.69
N LYS A 101 -22.32 7.03 -33.43
CA LYS A 101 -22.60 6.54 -32.08
C LYS A 101 -21.45 5.69 -31.53
N ALA A 102 -20.93 4.75 -32.32
CA ALA A 102 -19.79 3.92 -31.93
C ALA A 102 -18.53 4.77 -31.69
N GLU A 103 -18.27 5.78 -32.52
CA GLU A 103 -17.14 6.70 -32.35
C GLU A 103 -17.25 7.51 -31.04
N ASN A 104 -18.45 8.01 -30.71
CA ASN A 104 -18.71 8.71 -29.45
C ASN A 104 -18.52 7.79 -28.23
N GLU A 105 -18.97 6.54 -28.31
CA GLU A 105 -18.75 5.55 -27.24
C GLU A 105 -17.26 5.24 -27.07
N VAL A 106 -16.51 5.07 -28.16
CA VAL A 106 -15.05 4.89 -28.12
C VAL A 106 -14.36 6.11 -27.52
N PHE A 107 -14.80 7.32 -27.85
CA PHE A 107 -14.26 8.55 -27.27
C PHE A 107 -14.49 8.62 -25.76
N ALA A 108 -15.71 8.30 -25.30
CA ALA A 108 -16.03 8.25 -23.87
C ALA A 108 -15.17 7.21 -23.12
N LEU A 109 -15.00 6.02 -23.69
CA LEU A 109 -14.14 4.97 -23.12
C LEU A 109 -12.67 5.40 -23.08
N LYS A 110 -12.16 6.09 -24.10
CA LYS A 110 -10.80 6.64 -24.09
C LYS A 110 -10.61 7.67 -22.98
N GLN A 111 -11.57 8.58 -22.78
CA GLN A 111 -11.50 9.56 -21.70
C GLN A 111 -11.52 8.88 -20.32
N GLN A 112 -12.33 7.84 -20.15
CA GLN A 112 -12.34 7.03 -18.92
C GLN A 112 -11.00 6.33 -18.70
N LEU A 113 -10.43 5.70 -19.73
CA LEU A 113 -9.13 5.03 -19.66
C LEU A 113 -8.01 6.00 -19.27
N GLU A 114 -7.99 7.20 -19.85
CA GLU A 114 -7.02 8.25 -19.52
C GLU A 114 -7.16 8.68 -18.05
N SER A 115 -8.39 8.92 -17.59
CA SER A 115 -8.66 9.30 -16.19
C SER A 115 -8.25 8.20 -15.19
N LEU A 116 -8.46 6.93 -15.54
CA LEU A 116 -8.05 5.79 -14.73
C LEU A 116 -6.53 5.61 -14.74
N THR A 117 -5.88 5.85 -15.88
CA THR A 117 -4.42 5.79 -16.00
C THR A 117 -3.76 6.88 -15.16
N GLN A 118 -4.26 8.11 -15.21
CA GLN A 118 -3.81 9.21 -14.35
C GLN A 118 -4.04 8.93 -12.86
N ARG A 119 -5.16 8.29 -12.51
CA ARG A 119 -5.39 7.85 -11.14
C ARG A 119 -4.42 6.74 -10.72
N SER A 120 -4.11 5.80 -11.62
CA SER A 120 -3.15 4.72 -11.37
C SER A 120 -1.76 5.28 -11.07
N SER A 121 -1.27 6.21 -11.91
CA SER A 121 0.04 6.83 -11.69
C SER A 121 0.10 7.59 -10.36
N SER A 122 -0.95 8.32 -10.00
CA SER A 122 -1.02 9.00 -8.69
C SER A 122 -0.99 8.03 -7.50
N LEU A 123 -1.63 6.85 -7.62
CA LEU A 123 -1.59 5.81 -6.59
C LEU A 123 -0.23 5.12 -6.52
N GLU A 124 0.42 4.91 -7.66
CA GLU A 124 1.80 4.39 -7.75
C GLU A 124 2.78 5.34 -7.06
N ASP A 125 2.72 6.64 -7.35
CA ASP A 125 3.54 7.68 -6.70
C ASP A 125 3.32 7.69 -5.18
N ARG A 126 2.06 7.63 -4.73
CA ARG A 126 1.73 7.55 -3.30
C ARG A 126 2.31 6.28 -2.68
N THR A 127 2.28 5.15 -3.37
CA THR A 127 2.84 3.88 -2.89
C THR A 127 4.35 3.99 -2.74
N ILE A 128 5.04 4.60 -3.72
CA ILE A 128 6.49 4.86 -3.66
C ILE A 128 6.82 5.77 -2.47
N HIS A 129 6.06 6.85 -2.25
CA HIS A 129 6.27 7.73 -1.10
C HIS A 129 6.07 7.03 0.24
N LEU A 130 5.04 6.19 0.36
CA LEU A 130 4.79 5.40 1.57
C LEU A 130 5.90 4.38 1.81
N ASP A 131 6.40 3.71 0.77
CA ASP A 131 7.54 2.79 0.88
C ASP A 131 8.81 3.49 1.35
N VAL A 132 9.11 4.68 0.80
CA VAL A 132 10.25 5.49 1.24
C VAL A 132 10.09 5.93 2.71
N ALA A 133 8.90 6.40 3.10
CA ALA A 133 8.63 6.79 4.48
C ALA A 133 8.74 5.61 5.46
N LEU A 134 8.26 4.43 5.06
CA LEU A 134 8.38 3.20 5.84
C LEU A 134 9.84 2.78 6.00
N ARG A 135 10.63 2.81 4.91
CA ARG A 135 12.07 2.52 4.97
C ARG A 135 12.81 3.47 5.90
N GLU A 136 12.49 4.76 5.87
CA GLU A 136 13.09 5.75 6.76
C GLU A 136 12.67 5.54 8.23
N CYS A 137 11.40 5.25 8.49
CA CYS A 137 10.91 4.91 9.84
C CYS A 137 11.61 3.65 10.40
N MET A 138 11.75 2.60 9.57
CA MET A 138 12.49 1.40 9.96
C MET A 138 13.97 1.69 10.23
N ARG A 139 14.60 2.57 9.47
CA ARG A 139 15.99 3.00 9.68
C ARG A 139 16.14 3.73 11.01
N GLN A 140 15.22 4.64 11.34
CA GLN A 140 15.20 5.37 12.61
C GLN A 140 15.05 4.41 13.80
N LEU A 141 14.09 3.46 13.73
CA LEU A 141 13.91 2.46 14.77
C LEU A 141 15.15 1.59 14.99
N ARG A 142 15.87 1.21 13.93
CA ARG A 142 17.13 0.48 14.05
C ARG A 142 18.21 1.33 14.71
N HIS A 143 18.34 2.58 14.29
CA HIS A 143 19.32 3.50 14.86
C HIS A 143 19.07 3.77 16.35
N GLU A 144 17.83 4.04 16.74
CA GLU A 144 17.45 4.23 18.15
C GLU A 144 17.70 2.97 18.97
N ARG A 145 17.40 1.78 18.43
CA ARG A 145 17.71 0.50 19.08
C ARG A 145 19.21 0.34 19.28
N GLU A 146 20.01 0.55 18.24
CA GLU A 146 21.48 0.46 18.31
C GLU A 146 22.06 1.45 19.32
N GLU A 147 21.53 2.67 19.38
CA GLU A 147 21.94 3.68 20.36
C GLU A 147 21.60 3.26 21.79
N GLN A 148 20.42 2.70 22.02
CA GLN A 148 20.04 2.17 23.35
C GLN A 148 20.89 0.96 23.74
N GLU A 149 21.15 0.05 22.80
CA GLU A 149 22.01 -1.11 23.03
C GLU A 149 23.44 -0.69 23.38
N GLN A 150 23.97 0.31 22.68
CA GLN A 150 25.27 0.91 22.97
C GLN A 150 25.28 1.56 24.37
N LYS A 151 24.25 2.33 24.74
CA LYS A 151 24.13 2.92 26.10
C LYS A 151 24.09 1.85 27.19
N ILE A 152 23.33 0.77 26.98
CA ILE A 152 23.28 -0.36 27.91
C ILE A 152 24.66 -1.00 28.03
N HIS A 153 25.33 -1.25 26.91
CA HIS A 153 26.66 -1.85 26.90
C HIS A 153 27.68 -0.99 27.64
N GLU A 154 27.69 0.33 27.40
CA GLU A 154 28.54 1.28 28.12
C GLU A 154 28.25 1.31 29.62
N ALA A 155 26.97 1.29 30.02
CA ALA A 155 26.57 1.23 31.42
C ALA A 155 27.03 -0.06 32.10
N ILE A 156 26.92 -1.21 31.41
CA ILE A 156 27.42 -2.51 31.89
C ILE A 156 28.93 -2.47 32.06
N VAL A 157 29.68 -1.97 31.06
CA VAL A 157 31.14 -1.86 31.15
C VAL A 157 31.56 -0.96 32.30
N LYS A 158 30.92 0.21 32.45
CA LYS A 158 31.20 1.13 33.56
C LYS A 158 30.95 0.46 34.92
N LYS A 159 29.81 -0.20 35.09
CA LYS A 159 29.48 -0.91 36.33
C LYS A 159 30.44 -2.05 36.59
N THR A 160 30.82 -2.81 35.56
CA THR A 160 31.81 -3.89 35.68
C THR A 160 33.15 -3.35 36.19
N ASN A 161 33.61 -2.23 35.66
CA ASN A 161 34.84 -1.59 36.12
C ASN A 161 34.74 -1.07 37.57
N GLU A 162 33.61 -0.50 37.97
CA GLU A 162 33.35 -0.09 39.36
C GLU A 162 33.38 -1.30 40.33
N TRP A 163 32.74 -2.41 39.94
CA TRP A 163 32.75 -3.66 40.69
C TRP A 163 34.16 -4.27 40.77
N GLU A 164 34.94 -4.23 39.69
CA GLU A 164 36.31 -4.73 39.70
C GLU A 164 37.23 -3.87 40.56
N ALA A 165 37.07 -2.54 40.54
CA ALA A 165 37.81 -1.62 41.40
C ALA A 165 37.52 -1.87 42.89
N THR A 166 36.24 -2.00 43.27
CA THR A 166 35.85 -2.31 44.65
C THR A 166 36.33 -3.69 45.10
N LYS A 167 36.20 -4.72 44.24
CA LYS A 167 36.75 -6.05 44.48
C LYS A 167 38.27 -6.00 44.72
N SER A 168 39.02 -5.26 43.90
CA SER A 168 40.46 -5.09 44.10
C SER A 168 40.80 -4.36 45.40
N GLY A 169 39.96 -3.40 45.82
CA GLY A 169 40.08 -2.69 47.09
C GLY A 169 39.90 -3.63 48.28
N PHE A 170 38.85 -4.45 48.28
CA PHE A 170 38.64 -5.48 49.29
C PHE A 170 39.75 -6.52 49.32
N GLN A 171 40.24 -6.94 48.15
CA GLN A 171 41.35 -7.90 48.08
C GLN A 171 42.63 -7.33 48.71
N LYS A 172 42.93 -6.03 48.50
CA LYS A 172 44.04 -5.35 49.18
C LYS A 172 43.85 -5.30 50.69
N GLN A 173 42.66 -4.95 51.17
CA GLN A 173 42.34 -4.93 52.61
C GLN A 173 42.49 -6.32 53.24
N LEU A 174 42.08 -7.38 52.53
CA LEU A 174 42.18 -8.75 53.01
C LEU A 174 43.65 -9.18 53.16
N VAL A 175 44.51 -8.84 52.20
CA VAL A 175 45.97 -9.08 52.29
C VAL A 175 46.60 -8.28 53.43
N GLU A 176 46.20 -7.04 53.64
CA GLU A 176 46.67 -6.19 54.73
C GLU A 176 46.29 -6.77 56.11
N LEU A 177 45.01 -7.12 56.31
CA LEU A 177 44.53 -7.75 57.54
C LEU A 177 45.20 -9.12 57.79
N GLN A 178 45.41 -9.91 56.74
CA GLN A 178 46.13 -11.18 56.84
C GLN A 178 47.58 -10.95 57.29
N SER A 179 48.25 -9.90 56.80
CA SER A 179 49.61 -9.52 57.20
C SER A 179 49.65 -9.06 58.67
N GLN A 180 48.69 -8.24 59.10
CA GLN A 180 48.56 -7.80 60.49
C GLN A 180 48.29 -8.96 61.46
N LEU A 181 47.44 -9.93 61.07
CA LEU A 181 47.17 -11.13 61.87
C LEU A 181 48.42 -12.03 62.00
N GLN A 182 49.23 -12.14 60.95
CA GLN A 182 50.49 -12.89 61.02
C GLN A 182 51.54 -12.17 61.88
N ALA A 183 51.58 -10.83 61.86
CA ALA A 183 52.43 -10.05 62.75
C ALA A 183 52.00 -10.18 64.22
N ALA A 184 50.69 -10.09 64.50
CA ALA A 184 50.13 -10.23 65.85
C ALA A 184 50.22 -11.66 66.40
N LYS A 185 50.32 -12.69 65.56
CA LYS A 185 50.62 -14.08 65.99
C LYS A 185 52.02 -14.22 66.62
N GLY A 186 52.91 -13.25 66.46
CA GLY A 186 54.18 -13.17 67.16
C GLY A 186 54.09 -12.67 68.61
N GLU A 187 52.99 -11.99 68.99
CA GLU A 187 52.87 -11.32 70.29
C GLU A 187 51.52 -11.61 70.98
N GLY A 188 51.56 -12.45 72.03
CA GLY A 188 50.64 -12.43 73.17
C GLY A 188 49.12 -12.44 72.90
N ALA A 189 48.56 -13.61 72.58
CA ALA A 189 47.13 -13.84 72.41
C ALA A 189 46.35 -13.91 73.73
N THR A 190 45.17 -13.28 73.80
CA THR A 190 43.92 -13.86 74.36
C THR A 190 42.71 -12.90 74.35
N SER A 191 42.90 -11.59 74.51
CA SER A 191 41.76 -10.63 74.57
C SER A 191 41.24 -10.19 73.19
N TRP A 192 42.14 -9.92 72.24
CA TRP A 192 41.80 -9.46 70.88
C TRP A 192 41.15 -10.57 70.03
N HIS A 193 41.33 -11.83 70.43
CA HIS A 193 40.87 -13.00 69.71
C HIS A 193 39.35 -13.20 69.77
N ILE A 194 38.64 -12.55 70.71
CA ILE A 194 37.18 -12.67 70.84
C ILE A 194 36.48 -11.64 69.94
N ASP A 195 36.93 -10.37 69.93
CA ASP A 195 36.35 -9.32 69.07
C ASP A 195 36.66 -9.54 67.58
N LEU A 196 37.87 -10.00 67.24
CA LEU A 196 38.18 -10.39 65.87
C LEU A 196 37.39 -11.62 65.43
N ARG A 197 37.11 -12.56 66.34
CA ARG A 197 36.31 -13.76 66.04
C ARG A 197 34.84 -13.43 65.84
N SER A 198 34.26 -12.52 66.63
CA SER A 198 32.87 -12.09 66.45
C SER A 198 32.69 -11.30 65.15
N LYS A 199 33.65 -10.43 64.78
CA LYS A 199 33.65 -9.72 63.49
C LYS A 199 33.82 -10.68 62.30
N LEU A 200 34.68 -11.69 62.44
CA LEU A 200 34.84 -12.73 61.43
C LEU A 200 33.54 -13.54 61.26
N GLU A 201 32.90 -13.95 62.35
CA GLU A 201 31.63 -14.69 62.29
C GLU A 201 30.48 -13.85 61.72
N ALA A 202 30.44 -12.54 62.02
CA ALA A 202 29.50 -11.61 61.41
C ALA A 202 29.74 -11.46 59.90
N ALA A 203 30.99 -11.29 59.47
CA ALA A 203 31.36 -11.23 58.06
C ALA A 203 31.09 -12.56 57.33
N GLU A 204 31.30 -13.70 57.98
CA GLU A 204 30.97 -15.03 57.42
C GLU A 204 29.45 -15.22 57.23
N LYS A 205 28.64 -14.75 58.18
CA LYS A 205 27.17 -14.74 58.06
C LYS A 205 26.72 -13.80 56.94
N GLU A 206 27.32 -12.62 56.83
CA GLU A 206 27.03 -11.67 55.75
C GLU A 206 27.42 -12.23 54.37
N ILE A 207 28.60 -12.84 54.23
CA ILE A 207 29.03 -13.52 53.00
C ILE A 207 28.08 -14.67 52.64
N SER A 208 27.63 -15.44 53.63
CA SER A 208 26.67 -16.52 53.40
C SER A 208 25.31 -15.97 52.95
N SER A 209 24.84 -14.88 53.55
CA SER A 209 23.63 -14.16 53.14
C SER A 209 23.74 -13.62 51.71
N LEU A 210 24.83 -12.93 51.38
CA LEU A 210 25.08 -12.38 50.05
C LEU A 210 25.22 -13.48 48.99
N LYS A 211 25.81 -14.64 49.33
CA LYS A 211 25.84 -15.81 48.44
C LYS A 211 24.43 -16.33 48.16
N HIS A 212 23.57 -16.42 49.17
CA HIS A 212 22.18 -16.82 48.99
C HIS A 212 21.41 -15.81 48.13
N GLU A 213 21.60 -14.51 48.36
CA GLU A 213 20.97 -13.46 47.56
C GLU A 213 21.46 -13.48 46.10
N LEU A 214 22.76 -13.67 45.87
CA LEU A 214 23.34 -13.81 44.54
C LEU A 214 22.80 -15.05 43.81
N LEU A 215 22.69 -16.20 44.48
CA LEU A 215 22.11 -17.41 43.92
C LEU A 215 20.63 -17.19 43.56
N SER A 216 19.84 -16.62 44.48
CA SER A 216 18.43 -16.30 44.22
C SER A 216 18.27 -15.33 43.03
N ARG A 217 19.13 -14.32 42.94
CA ARG A 217 19.12 -13.37 41.81
C ARG A 217 19.55 -14.02 40.50
N SER A 218 20.49 -14.97 40.54
CA SER A 218 20.90 -15.77 39.39
C SER A 218 19.76 -16.66 38.89
N GLU A 219 19.05 -17.34 39.80
CA GLU A 219 17.87 -18.16 39.48
C GLU A 219 16.74 -17.31 38.87
N GLU A 220 16.51 -16.09 39.38
CA GLU A 220 15.52 -15.16 38.79
C GLU A 220 15.91 -14.75 37.36
N LEU A 221 17.19 -14.49 37.10
CA LEU A 221 17.68 -14.15 35.76
C LEU A 221 17.58 -15.33 34.80
N GLU A 222 17.85 -16.54 35.26
CA GLU A 222 17.68 -17.77 34.48
C GLU A 222 16.21 -17.98 34.11
N LEU A 223 15.30 -17.84 35.09
CA LEU A 223 13.85 -17.89 34.84
C LEU A 223 13.41 -16.83 33.83
N ARG A 224 13.84 -15.57 33.97
CA ARG A 224 13.55 -14.50 33.01
C ARG A 224 14.08 -14.80 31.60
N THR A 225 15.23 -15.45 31.51
CA THR A 225 15.81 -15.86 30.23
C THR A 225 14.95 -16.94 29.57
N VAL A 226 14.59 -17.98 30.31
CA VAL A 226 13.71 -19.06 29.84
C VAL A 226 12.33 -18.52 29.44
N GLU A 227 11.73 -17.62 30.23
CA GLU A 227 10.46 -16.96 29.89
C GLU A 227 10.55 -16.19 28.57
N ARG A 228 11.64 -15.43 28.38
CA ARG A 228 11.87 -14.69 27.14
C ARG A 228 12.03 -15.63 25.95
N ASP A 229 12.77 -16.73 26.11
CA ASP A 229 13.00 -17.70 25.04
C ASP A 229 11.70 -18.44 24.66
N LEU A 230 10.89 -18.85 25.64
CA LEU A 230 9.55 -19.43 25.40
C LEU A 230 8.61 -18.43 24.71
N SER A 231 8.66 -17.16 25.09
CA SER A 231 7.90 -16.09 24.43
C SER A 231 8.33 -15.91 22.97
N THR A 232 9.64 -15.95 22.69
CA THR A 232 10.15 -15.91 21.32
C THR A 232 9.74 -17.12 20.51
N GLU A 233 9.82 -18.34 21.07
CA GLU A 233 9.40 -19.57 20.39
C GLU A 233 7.89 -19.58 20.08
N ALA A 234 7.07 -19.06 21.00
CA ALA A 234 5.64 -18.89 20.79
C ALA A 234 5.36 -17.90 19.64
N ALA A 235 6.05 -16.75 19.61
CA ALA A 235 5.93 -15.76 18.54
C ALA A 235 6.37 -16.32 17.18
N GLU A 236 7.48 -17.07 17.13
CA GLU A 236 7.96 -17.73 15.92
C GLU A 236 7.00 -18.83 15.44
N SER A 237 6.42 -19.60 16.35
CA SER A 237 5.44 -20.64 16.02
C SER A 237 4.14 -20.05 15.48
N ALA A 238 3.65 -18.96 16.06
CA ALA A 238 2.52 -18.20 15.53
C ALA A 238 2.84 -17.62 14.14
N SER A 239 4.04 -17.08 13.94
CA SER A 239 4.51 -16.58 12.64
C SER A 239 4.57 -17.69 11.58
N ARG A 240 5.09 -18.88 11.94
CA ARG A 240 5.11 -20.06 11.05
C ARG A 240 3.69 -20.49 10.65
N GLN A 241 2.76 -20.54 11.60
CA GLN A 241 1.37 -20.88 11.32
C GLN A 241 0.70 -19.85 10.40
N ASN A 242 0.94 -18.56 10.63
CA ASN A 242 0.44 -17.49 9.77
C ASN A 242 1.04 -17.58 8.36
N LEU A 243 2.33 -17.89 8.23
CA LEU A 243 2.94 -18.09 6.91
C LEU A 243 2.34 -19.31 6.20
N GLU A 244 2.04 -20.39 6.91
CA GLU A 244 1.37 -21.56 6.34
C GLU A 244 -0.07 -21.26 5.92
N SER A 245 -0.82 -20.49 6.72
CA SER A 245 -2.18 -20.06 6.36
C SER A 245 -2.17 -19.15 5.14
N VAL A 246 -1.24 -18.19 5.06
CA VAL A 246 -1.02 -17.35 3.87
C VAL A 246 -0.69 -18.20 2.65
N LYS A 247 0.18 -19.21 2.77
CA LYS A 247 0.47 -20.15 1.67
C LYS A 247 -0.78 -20.93 1.22
N LYS A 248 -1.64 -21.35 2.15
CA LYS A 248 -2.91 -22.02 1.83
C LYS A 248 -3.87 -21.06 1.11
N VAL A 249 -4.00 -19.82 1.59
CA VAL A 249 -4.79 -18.77 0.94
C VAL A 249 -4.27 -18.50 -0.48
N ALA A 250 -2.97 -18.33 -0.67
CA ALA A 250 -2.38 -18.13 -1.99
C ALA A 250 -2.70 -19.29 -2.96
N LYS A 251 -2.62 -20.54 -2.49
CA LYS A 251 -3.04 -21.71 -3.30
C LYS A 251 -4.53 -21.65 -3.66
N LEU A 252 -5.40 -21.36 -2.69
CA LEU A 252 -6.84 -21.21 -2.95
C LEU A 252 -7.14 -20.05 -3.91
N GLU A 253 -6.43 -18.94 -3.81
CA GLU A 253 -6.56 -17.83 -4.75
C GLU A 253 -6.15 -18.23 -6.16
N THR A 254 -5.04 -18.95 -6.32
CA THR A 254 -4.62 -19.45 -7.64
C THR A 254 -5.64 -20.43 -8.22
N GLU A 255 -6.23 -21.28 -7.38
CA GLU A 255 -7.27 -22.22 -7.79
C GLU A 255 -8.58 -21.51 -8.15
N CYS A 256 -8.98 -20.48 -7.38
CA CYS A 256 -10.09 -19.61 -7.71
C CYS A 256 -9.88 -18.88 -9.04
N ARG A 257 -8.66 -18.37 -9.30
CA ARG A 257 -8.32 -17.77 -10.60
C ARG A 257 -8.38 -18.81 -11.72
N ARG A 258 -7.88 -20.03 -11.51
CA ARG A 258 -7.95 -21.14 -12.46
C ARG A 258 -9.39 -21.55 -12.76
N LEU A 259 -10.24 -21.72 -11.75
CA LEU A 259 -11.65 -22.04 -11.89
C LEU A 259 -12.39 -20.92 -12.64
N LYS A 260 -12.12 -19.65 -12.33
CA LYS A 260 -12.64 -18.51 -13.10
C LYS A 260 -12.19 -18.57 -14.57
N ALA A 261 -10.93 -18.93 -14.85
CA ALA A 261 -10.44 -19.07 -16.22
C ALA A 261 -11.06 -20.26 -16.95
N VAL A 262 -11.27 -21.40 -16.28
CA VAL A 262 -11.94 -22.59 -16.85
C VAL A 262 -13.42 -22.32 -17.10
N ALA A 263 -14.11 -21.62 -16.19
CA ALA A 263 -15.48 -21.17 -16.42
C ALA A 263 -15.60 -20.25 -17.65
N ARG A 264 -14.57 -19.46 -17.94
CA ARG A 264 -14.47 -18.68 -19.20
C ARG A 264 -14.05 -19.49 -20.42
N ARG A 265 -13.45 -20.69 -20.25
CA ARG A 265 -12.91 -21.55 -21.33
C ARG A 265 -13.77 -22.77 -21.68
N ALA A 266 -14.88 -23.02 -20.99
CA ALA A 266 -15.82 -24.06 -21.39
C ALA A 266 -16.29 -23.81 -22.84
N PRO A 267 -16.06 -24.73 -23.79
CA PRO A 267 -16.48 -24.53 -25.17
C PRO A 267 -17.99 -24.78 -25.25
N SER A 268 -18.73 -23.71 -25.52
CA SER A 268 -20.02 -23.78 -26.18
C SER A 268 -19.86 -24.52 -27.50
N PHE A 269 -20.27 -25.79 -27.54
CA PHE A 269 -20.47 -26.55 -28.77
C PHE A 269 -21.90 -27.08 -28.79
N ASN A 270 -22.85 -26.21 -29.15
CA ASN A 270 -23.54 -26.40 -30.42
C ASN A 270 -24.19 -25.09 -30.89
N GLU A 271 -24.32 -25.00 -32.20
CA GLU A 271 -24.43 -23.78 -33.01
C GLU A 271 -25.74 -22.99 -32.94
N GLN A 272 -25.62 -21.75 -33.44
CA GLN A 272 -26.64 -20.84 -33.99
C GLN A 272 -27.53 -20.08 -32.99
N ARG A 273 -27.10 -18.87 -32.61
CA ARG A 273 -27.40 -17.63 -33.36
C ARG A 273 -26.73 -16.43 -32.68
N SER A 274 -25.78 -15.83 -33.38
CA SER A 274 -25.21 -14.52 -33.09
C SER A 274 -26.27 -13.42 -33.27
N ILE A 275 -26.35 -12.48 -32.32
CA ILE A 275 -26.43 -11.03 -32.53
C ILE A 275 -26.18 -10.36 -31.17
N THR A 276 -25.23 -9.43 -31.20
CA THR A 276 -24.69 -8.62 -30.11
C THR A 276 -25.54 -7.35 -29.93
N GLU A 277 -25.39 -6.68 -28.78
CA GLU A 277 -25.87 -5.31 -28.39
C GLU A 277 -27.31 -5.23 -27.84
N SER A 278 -27.68 -4.47 -26.80
CA SER A 278 -27.06 -3.62 -25.75
C SER A 278 -28.25 -3.24 -24.83
N SER A 279 -28.20 -3.12 -23.49
CA SER A 279 -27.56 -2.03 -22.75
C SER A 279 -27.84 -2.10 -21.22
N VAL A 280 -26.95 -1.44 -20.46
CA VAL A 280 -27.03 -0.92 -19.07
C VAL A 280 -26.75 -1.93 -17.93
N TYR A 281 -25.84 -1.77 -16.95
CA TYR A 281 -24.67 -0.90 -16.66
C TYR A 281 -24.10 -1.38 -15.30
N VAL A 282 -22.80 -1.77 -15.27
CA VAL A 282 -21.76 -1.59 -14.19
C VAL A 282 -21.99 -2.32 -12.83
N GLU A 283 -21.03 -3.03 -12.18
CA GLU A 283 -19.62 -2.69 -11.91
C GLU A 283 -18.73 -3.89 -11.51
N SER A 284 -17.45 -3.78 -11.91
CA SER A 284 -16.22 -4.37 -11.32
C SER A 284 -15.96 -5.88 -11.34
N PHE A 285 -15.19 -6.32 -12.35
CA PHE A 285 -14.26 -7.43 -12.23
C PHE A 285 -12.86 -6.95 -12.57
N THR A 286 -11.99 -6.85 -11.57
CA THR A 286 -10.54 -6.73 -11.77
C THR A 286 -9.99 -8.07 -12.24
N ASP A 287 -9.37 -8.07 -13.42
CA ASP A 287 -8.56 -9.16 -13.95
C ASP A 287 -7.09 -8.78 -13.74
N SER A 288 -6.43 -9.49 -12.82
CA SER A 288 -4.99 -9.36 -12.58
C SER A 288 -4.29 -10.56 -13.19
N GLN A 289 -3.77 -10.40 -14.41
CA GLN A 289 -2.64 -11.19 -14.86
C GLN A 289 -1.37 -10.56 -14.29
N SER A 290 -0.75 -11.26 -13.35
CA SER A 290 0.61 -10.96 -12.89
C SER A 290 1.43 -12.21 -13.16
N ASP A 291 2.24 -12.14 -14.21
CA ASP A 291 3.33 -13.06 -14.50
C ASP A 291 4.60 -12.44 -13.89
N ILE A 292 5.13 -13.07 -12.84
CA ILE A 292 6.38 -12.69 -12.20
C ILE A 292 7.49 -13.50 -12.88
N GLY A 293 8.27 -12.82 -13.71
CA GLY A 293 9.58 -13.27 -14.16
C GLY A 293 10.60 -13.11 -13.04
N GLU A 294 10.80 -14.18 -12.28
CA GLU A 294 11.92 -14.37 -11.35
C GLU A 294 13.22 -14.55 -12.16
N ARG A 295 14.07 -13.52 -12.21
CA ARG A 295 15.51 -13.70 -12.51
C ARG A 295 16.29 -13.58 -11.21
N LEU A 296 16.58 -14.74 -10.63
CA LEU A 296 17.73 -14.95 -9.77
C LEU A 296 19.00 -14.51 -10.53
N SER A 297 19.71 -13.51 -10.02
CA SER A 297 21.15 -13.38 -10.26
C SER A 297 21.88 -13.86 -9.01
N LEU A 298 22.11 -15.16 -8.98
CA LEU A 298 23.21 -15.82 -8.29
C LEU A 298 24.52 -15.32 -8.92
N VAL A 299 25.31 -14.53 -8.18
CA VAL A 299 26.76 -14.45 -8.36
C VAL A 299 27.37 -14.50 -6.98
N ASP A 300 27.80 -15.69 -6.59
CA ASP A 300 28.82 -15.90 -5.58
C ASP A 300 30.21 -15.75 -6.21
N ASN A 301 31.13 -15.25 -5.39
CA ASN A 301 32.59 -15.32 -5.45
C ASN A 301 33.34 -14.55 -6.56
N ASP A 302 34.18 -13.59 -6.15
CA ASP A 302 35.58 -13.98 -5.94
C ASP A 302 36.43 -13.01 -5.11
N THR A 303 37.31 -13.65 -4.36
CA THR A 303 38.30 -13.19 -3.40
C THR A 303 39.62 -12.67 -4.03
N HIS A 304 40.33 -11.85 -3.24
CA HIS A 304 41.80 -11.65 -3.20
C HIS A 304 42.49 -10.52 -4.01
N ARG A 305 43.05 -9.54 -3.26
CA ARG A 305 44.45 -9.01 -3.20
C ARG A 305 44.41 -7.55 -2.72
N ILE A 306 44.88 -7.15 -1.54
CA ILE A 306 46.25 -7.13 -0.96
C ILE A 306 47.32 -6.53 -1.90
N HIS A 307 47.62 -5.25 -1.66
CA HIS A 307 48.95 -4.62 -1.63
C HIS A 307 48.76 -3.31 -0.82
N GLU A 308 49.04 -3.25 0.48
CA GLU A 308 50.35 -3.11 1.11
C GLU A 308 51.24 -2.03 0.47
N LEU A 309 51.16 -0.81 1.03
CA LEU A 309 52.26 0.15 1.20
C LEU A 309 51.94 1.02 2.43
N GLY A 310 52.78 0.94 3.46
CA GLY A 310 53.05 2.03 4.39
C GLY A 310 54.57 2.23 4.46
N PRO A 311 55.13 3.09 5.33
CA PRO A 311 54.56 4.26 6.04
C PRO A 311 55.38 5.55 5.75
N ASN A 312 54.93 6.71 6.25
CA ASN A 312 55.74 7.68 7.02
C ASN A 312 55.00 9.03 7.22
N ASP A 313 54.66 9.28 8.49
CA ASP A 313 54.90 10.50 9.28
C ASP A 313 54.42 11.91 8.87
N TRP A 314 53.61 12.45 9.81
CA TRP A 314 53.67 13.79 10.43
C TRP A 314 52.77 14.93 9.90
N LYS A 315 51.76 15.19 10.75
CA LYS A 315 51.34 16.47 11.35
C LYS A 315 50.80 17.63 10.50
N GLN A 316 49.69 18.13 11.07
CA GLN A 316 49.20 19.52 11.13
C GLN A 316 48.36 20.07 9.97
N ASN A 317 47.06 20.14 10.23
CA ASN A 317 46.25 21.33 9.92
C ASN A 317 46.04 22.09 11.25
N PRO A 318 45.90 23.43 11.26
CA PRO A 318 44.55 23.96 11.10
C PRO A 318 44.46 25.37 10.46
N SER A 319 43.28 25.67 9.90
CA SER A 319 42.65 27.00 9.83
C SER A 319 41.16 26.73 9.55
N THR A 320 40.22 27.19 10.36
CA THR A 320 39.70 28.56 10.30
C THR A 320 39.12 29.07 11.63
N SER A 321 39.30 30.39 11.80
CA SER A 321 38.54 31.41 12.57
C SER A 321 37.34 31.01 13.44
N SER A 322 37.33 31.44 14.72
CA SER A 322 36.64 32.69 15.14
C SER A 322 36.65 32.90 16.67
N VAL A 323 37.04 34.12 17.05
CA VAL A 323 36.44 35.04 18.04
C VAL A 323 36.20 34.57 19.50
N SER A 324 37.03 35.15 20.39
CA SER A 324 36.77 35.78 21.70
C SER A 324 35.61 35.33 22.59
N GLU A 325 35.91 34.87 23.82
CA GLU A 325 35.77 35.64 25.07
C GLU A 325 36.18 34.83 26.32
N SER A 326 37.01 35.48 27.15
CA SER A 326 37.05 35.45 28.62
C SER A 326 37.28 34.13 29.38
N ALA A 327 38.54 33.92 29.78
CA ALA A 327 38.93 33.06 30.92
C ALA A 327 39.57 33.91 32.02
N ASN A 328 39.14 33.70 33.26
CA ASN A 328 39.86 34.12 34.47
C ASN A 328 39.77 32.98 35.48
N PHE A 329 40.88 32.25 35.70
CA PHE A 329 41.21 31.67 37.01
C PHE A 329 42.73 31.44 37.13
N ARG A 330 43.26 31.95 38.23
CA ARG A 330 44.38 31.46 39.08
C ARG A 330 45.63 30.81 38.42
N ASN A 331 46.72 31.59 38.50
CA ASN A 331 47.86 31.44 39.43
C ASN A 331 49.02 30.44 39.14
N VAL A 332 50.23 30.95 39.47
CA VAL A 332 51.53 30.29 39.78
C VAL A 332 52.39 29.92 38.53
N LYS A 333 53.65 30.36 38.30
CA LYS A 333 54.77 30.84 39.14
C LYS A 333 55.88 31.52 38.30
N ALA A 334 56.69 32.33 39.00
CA ALA A 334 58.16 32.43 38.94
C ALA A 334 58.88 33.44 38.01
N LEU A 335 59.60 34.32 38.73
CA LEU A 335 60.99 34.77 38.55
C LEU A 335 61.29 35.92 37.57
N GLY A 336 61.69 37.06 38.15
CA GLY A 336 62.70 37.93 37.53
C GLY A 336 62.57 39.43 37.81
N LYS A 337 63.40 39.93 38.73
CA LYS A 337 64.05 41.26 38.75
C LYS A 337 63.15 42.51 38.86
N SER A 338 63.37 43.31 39.90
CA SER A 338 63.95 44.67 39.78
C SER A 338 63.88 45.47 41.10
N LEU A 339 65.05 46.00 41.48
CA LEU A 339 65.36 47.30 42.09
C LEU A 339 64.69 47.84 43.37
N THR A 340 65.61 48.36 44.18
CA THR A 340 65.62 49.60 44.99
C THR A 340 65.14 49.55 46.43
N ALA A 341 66.15 49.69 47.29
CA ALA A 341 66.13 49.96 48.70
C ALA A 341 66.00 51.46 49.00
N SER A 342 65.32 51.76 50.11
CA SER A 342 65.53 52.84 51.09
C SER A 342 64.22 52.92 51.89
N SER A 343 64.14 52.93 53.21
CA SER A 343 64.97 53.63 54.18
C SER A 343 64.95 52.93 55.54
N LEU A 344 66.10 53.06 56.20
CA LEU A 344 66.43 52.77 57.59
C LEU A 344 65.56 53.59 58.57
N ASP A 345 64.98 52.96 59.59
CA ASP A 345 64.88 53.51 60.96
C ASP A 345 64.45 52.40 61.94
N ASP A 346 65.41 51.87 62.71
CA ASP A 346 65.17 51.16 63.97
C ASP A 346 66.42 51.36 64.82
N SER A 347 66.46 52.53 65.46
CA SER A 347 67.37 52.85 66.54
C SER A 347 66.77 52.35 67.85
N LEU A 348 67.22 51.22 68.38
CA LEU A 348 67.29 51.06 69.84
C LEU A 348 68.17 49.88 70.26
N MET A 349 69.40 50.23 70.60
CA MET A 349 70.22 49.60 71.64
C MET A 349 70.57 48.12 71.46
N ASP A 350 71.71 47.92 70.80
CA ASP A 350 72.63 46.82 71.07
C ASP A 350 73.79 47.41 71.90
N ASP A 351 73.83 47.06 73.18
CA ASP A 351 74.89 47.41 74.12
C ASP A 351 76.19 46.65 73.79
N PHE A 352 77.32 47.20 74.24
CA PHE A 352 78.69 46.64 74.24
C PHE A 352 79.55 46.87 72.99
N LEU A 353 80.22 48.03 72.92
CA LEU A 353 81.66 48.16 72.57
C LEU A 353 82.22 49.59 72.66
N GLU A 354 81.73 50.44 73.57
CA GLU A 354 82.40 51.71 73.91
C GLU A 354 82.31 51.97 75.41
N MET A 355 83.08 51.23 76.21
CA MET A 355 83.67 51.71 77.48
C MET A 355 84.80 50.77 77.94
N GLU A 356 85.66 50.38 76.99
CA GLU A 356 86.96 49.75 77.27
C GLU A 356 88.08 50.69 76.79
N ARG A 357 88.24 51.84 77.48
CA ARG A 357 89.49 52.63 77.47
C ARG A 357 89.63 53.69 78.55
N LEU A 358 88.79 53.73 79.58
CA LEU A 358 89.02 54.56 80.74
C LEU A 358 88.76 53.75 82.01
N VAL A 359 89.76 53.74 82.89
CA VAL A 359 89.88 53.02 84.18
C VAL A 359 90.69 51.71 84.11
N ALA A 360 91.98 51.88 83.83
CA ALA A 360 93.01 51.16 84.59
C ALA A 360 93.25 51.96 85.89
N LEU A 361 92.68 51.50 86.99
CA LEU A 361 93.18 51.84 88.32
C LEU A 361 94.16 50.72 88.71
N PRO A 362 95.43 51.01 89.02
CA PRO A 362 96.09 50.25 90.06
C PRO A 362 95.59 50.79 91.41
N ASP A 363 95.07 49.86 92.20
CA ASP A 363 95.06 49.92 93.65
C ASP A 363 96.34 50.60 94.18
N THR A 364 96.18 51.65 94.98
CA THR A 364 96.88 51.77 96.26
C THR A 364 96.23 52.86 97.12
N GLN A 365 95.77 52.42 98.29
CA GLN A 365 95.76 53.17 99.55
C GLN A 365 94.94 54.46 99.65
N ASN A 366 93.70 54.24 100.09
CA ASN A 366 93.01 55.04 101.08
C ASN A 366 93.91 55.32 102.31
N VAL A 367 94.29 56.57 102.53
CA VAL A 367 94.53 57.13 103.87
C VAL A 367 93.81 58.47 103.98
N ASN A 368 92.55 58.36 104.43
CA ASN A 368 91.78 59.19 105.35
C ASN A 368 92.22 60.65 105.64
N PRO A 369 91.28 61.63 105.62
CA PRO A 369 91.56 63.02 105.90
C PRO A 369 91.50 63.32 107.40
N TYR A 370 92.59 63.87 107.94
CA TYR A 370 92.48 64.88 109.00
C TYR A 370 93.38 66.06 108.66
N GLN A 371 92.72 67.18 108.46
CA GLN A 371 93.28 68.50 108.29
C GLN A 371 93.82 69.01 109.63
N SER A 372 95.11 69.34 109.67
CA SER A 372 95.75 70.54 110.28
C SER A 372 97.16 70.22 110.81
N ARG A 373 98.25 70.62 110.12
CA ARG A 373 98.98 71.92 110.26
C ARG A 373 99.83 71.94 111.56
N SER A 374 101.14 72.19 111.64
CA SER A 374 102.12 72.90 110.80
C SER A 374 103.56 72.84 111.40
N ILE A 375 104.54 73.32 110.61
CA ILE A 375 105.75 74.11 110.96
C ILE A 375 107.08 73.39 111.31
N MET A 376 108.08 73.69 110.47
CA MET A 376 109.51 73.84 110.81
C MET A 376 109.76 75.31 111.20
N GLU A 377 110.27 75.50 112.42
CA GLU A 377 111.13 76.56 112.96
C GLU A 377 110.87 78.07 112.70
N GLN A 378 110.63 78.82 113.79
CA GLN A 378 111.59 79.79 114.34
C GLN A 378 111.32 80.06 115.86
N SER A 379 112.43 80.22 116.62
CA SER A 379 112.67 80.67 118.02
C SER A 379 111.58 81.47 118.77
N LYS A 380 111.42 81.51 120.12
CA LYS A 380 112.30 81.33 121.30
C LYS A 380 111.45 81.33 122.61
N GLU A 381 111.94 80.63 123.65
CA GLU A 381 111.82 80.86 125.12
C GLU A 381 110.46 80.81 125.89
N GLY A 382 110.41 79.95 126.93
CA GLY A 382 109.63 80.18 128.16
C GLY A 382 108.74 79.01 128.65
N ASN A 383 109.17 78.30 129.70
CA ASN A 383 108.60 77.05 130.25
C ASN A 383 107.21 77.15 130.96
N THR A 384 106.51 76.00 130.97
CA THR A 384 105.41 75.51 131.88
C THR A 384 103.92 75.61 131.43
N SER A 385 103.43 74.70 130.55
CA SER A 385 101.99 74.49 130.23
C SER A 385 101.56 73.11 129.61
N SER A 386 102.45 72.11 129.50
CA SER A 386 102.30 70.97 128.57
C SER A 386 101.47 69.76 129.05
N ARG A 387 101.06 69.70 130.32
CA ARG A 387 100.43 68.48 130.91
C ARG A 387 98.91 68.41 130.73
N SER A 388 98.23 69.56 130.71
CA SER A 388 96.78 69.62 130.46
C SER A 388 96.43 69.33 128.99
N GLU A 389 97.30 69.71 128.05
CA GLU A 389 97.13 69.47 126.61
C GLU A 389 97.23 67.99 126.21
N LEU A 390 98.06 67.21 126.91
CA LEU A 390 98.15 65.76 126.68
C LEU A 390 96.93 65.00 127.21
N GLU A 391 96.33 65.46 128.32
CA GLU A 391 95.13 64.83 128.89
C GLU A 391 93.87 65.14 128.06
N THR A 392 93.77 66.35 127.48
CA THR A 392 92.70 66.69 126.54
C THR A 392 92.81 65.90 125.24
N MET A 393 94.03 65.67 124.73
CA MET A 393 94.26 64.80 123.57
C MET A 393 93.89 63.34 123.85
N ARG A 394 94.20 62.80 125.04
CA ARG A 394 93.82 61.42 125.41
C ARG A 394 92.31 61.23 125.45
N ASN A 395 91.56 62.13 126.10
CA ASN A 395 90.11 62.07 126.13
C ASN A 395 89.51 62.21 124.73
N ARG A 396 90.12 63.02 123.86
CA ARG A 396 89.73 63.15 122.47
C ARG A 396 89.96 61.86 121.66
N ILE A 397 91.05 61.14 121.92
CA ILE A 397 91.32 59.84 121.28
C ILE A 397 90.26 58.81 121.69
N VAL A 398 89.95 58.68 122.98
CA VAL A 398 88.90 57.76 123.47
C VAL A 398 87.53 58.11 122.88
N GLU A 399 87.20 59.39 122.80
CA GLU A 399 85.94 59.85 122.17
C GLU A 399 85.89 59.52 120.66
N LEU A 400 87.02 59.62 119.96
CA LEU A 400 87.13 59.26 118.54
C LEU A 400 87.07 57.74 118.35
N GLU A 401 87.65 56.95 119.25
CA GLU A 401 87.57 55.49 119.26
C GLU A 401 86.13 55.01 119.50
N ASP A 402 85.39 55.60 120.44
CA ASP A 402 83.97 55.28 120.67
C ASP A 402 83.10 55.66 119.46
N LYS A 403 83.38 56.83 118.85
CA LYS A 403 82.75 57.22 117.58
C LYS A 403 83.08 56.25 116.45
N LEU A 404 84.33 55.77 116.36
CA LEU A 404 84.74 54.80 115.35
C LEU A 404 84.00 53.48 115.53
N VAL A 405 83.96 52.94 116.76
CA VAL A 405 83.22 51.72 117.10
C VAL A 405 81.74 51.87 116.77
N LYS A 406 81.14 53.01 117.09
CA LYS A 406 79.74 53.31 116.76
C LYS A 406 79.52 53.38 115.24
N THR A 407 80.42 54.04 114.51
CA THR A 407 80.34 54.10 113.04
C THR A 407 80.55 52.74 112.39
N GLU A 408 81.42 51.88 112.94
CA GLU A 408 81.63 50.53 112.44
C GLU A 408 80.41 49.65 112.71
N ALA A 409 79.79 49.77 113.89
CA ALA A 409 78.54 49.09 114.19
C ALA A 409 77.40 49.53 113.27
N ASP A 410 77.28 50.82 112.97
CA ASP A 410 76.27 51.35 112.05
C ASP A 410 76.57 50.98 110.60
N LYS A 411 77.84 50.92 110.19
CA LYS A 411 78.28 50.37 108.90
C LYS A 411 77.90 48.91 108.75
N ASN A 412 78.20 48.06 109.74
CA ASN A 412 77.84 46.65 109.72
C ASN A 412 76.32 46.46 109.64
N LYS A 413 75.54 47.27 110.37
CA LYS A 413 74.07 47.27 110.22
C LYS A 413 73.64 47.64 108.80
N LEU A 414 74.18 48.71 108.24
CA LEU A 414 73.88 49.13 106.86
C LEU A 414 74.26 48.05 105.84
N GLU A 415 75.37 47.35 106.05
CA GLU A 415 75.82 46.24 105.21
C GLU A 415 74.86 45.03 105.31
N THR A 416 74.35 44.70 106.51
CA THR A 416 73.28 43.69 106.67
C THR A 416 71.96 44.12 106.03
N PHE A 417 71.61 45.41 106.03
CA PHE A 417 70.44 45.92 105.31
C PHE A 417 70.64 45.89 103.80
N LEU A 418 71.83 46.25 103.32
CA LEU A 418 72.19 46.23 101.90
C LEU A 418 72.12 44.81 101.33
N THR A 419 72.74 43.84 102.01
CA THR A 419 72.69 42.42 101.61
C THR A 419 71.26 41.89 101.61
N LYS A 420 70.46 42.21 102.63
CA LYS A 420 69.03 41.87 102.65
C LYS A 420 68.24 42.48 101.49
N HIS A 421 68.51 43.74 101.13
CA HIS A 421 67.87 44.37 99.98
C HIS A 421 68.37 43.79 98.64
N GLN A 422 69.64 43.42 98.54
CA GLN A 422 70.18 42.71 97.38
C GLN A 422 69.52 41.35 97.19
N ASP A 423 69.31 40.59 98.27
CA ASP A 423 68.59 39.32 98.24
C ASP A 423 67.12 39.53 97.84
N GLN A 424 66.45 40.55 98.38
CA GLN A 424 65.10 40.92 97.97
C GLN A 424 65.03 41.28 96.48
N ILE A 425 65.97 42.08 95.97
CA ILE A 425 66.06 42.43 94.55
C ILE A 425 66.24 41.15 93.72
N ARG A 426 67.16 40.27 94.09
CA ARG A 426 67.37 38.99 93.37
C ARG A 426 66.11 38.14 93.34
N THR A 427 65.42 37.98 94.48
CA THR A 427 64.14 37.23 94.50
C THR A 427 63.05 37.88 93.66
N LEU A 428 62.99 39.21 93.59
CA LEU A 428 62.02 39.93 92.76
C LEU A 428 62.38 39.82 91.27
N THR A 429 63.67 39.84 90.93
CA THR A 429 64.15 39.59 89.56
C THR A 429 63.81 38.17 89.10
N ASP A 430 64.08 37.15 89.91
CA ASP A 430 63.72 35.75 89.59
C ASP A 430 62.19 35.59 89.42
N CYS A 431 61.40 36.23 90.30
CA CYS A 431 59.93 36.24 90.17
C CYS A 431 59.46 36.93 88.88
N LEU A 432 60.14 38.01 88.47
CA LEU A 432 59.82 38.74 87.24
C LEU A 432 60.11 37.89 86.01
N GLU A 433 61.28 37.25 85.95
CA GLU A 433 61.66 36.33 84.87
C GLU A 433 60.68 35.16 84.75
N GLU A 434 60.24 34.57 85.87
CA GLU A 434 59.23 33.51 85.86
C GLU A 434 57.88 34.01 85.31
N ALA A 435 57.47 35.22 85.68
CA ALA A 435 56.24 35.83 85.17
C ALA A 435 56.33 36.15 83.66
N GLU A 436 57.48 36.65 83.19
CA GLU A 436 57.74 36.89 81.77
C GLU A 436 57.70 35.59 80.95
N MET A 437 58.32 34.52 81.45
CA MET A 437 58.25 33.20 80.80
C MET A 437 56.83 32.64 80.73
N LYS A 438 56.02 32.82 81.79
CA LYS A 438 54.60 32.44 81.78
C LYS A 438 53.80 33.26 80.77
N LEU A 439 54.05 34.58 80.66
CA LEU A 439 53.40 35.43 79.68
C LEU A 439 53.78 35.03 78.24
N MET A 440 55.06 34.76 77.96
CA MET A 440 55.49 34.27 76.64
C MET A 440 54.80 32.95 76.29
N LYS A 441 54.68 32.03 77.24
CA LYS A 441 53.97 30.76 77.02
C LYS A 441 52.48 30.98 76.74
N MET A 442 51.81 31.84 77.52
CA MET A 442 50.39 32.17 77.30
C MET A 442 50.16 32.85 75.95
N GLU A 443 51.08 33.72 75.49
CA GLU A 443 50.99 34.34 74.18
C GLU A 443 51.19 33.32 73.05
N ALA A 444 52.11 32.36 73.22
CA ALA A 444 52.28 31.26 72.27
C ALA A 444 51.02 30.37 72.18
N ASP A 445 50.46 29.96 73.32
CA ASP A 445 49.23 29.15 73.39
C ASP A 445 48.05 29.91 72.76
N LYS A 446 47.91 31.22 73.01
CA LYS A 446 46.90 32.08 72.38
C LYS A 446 47.05 32.08 70.86
N ASN A 447 48.25 32.34 70.34
CA ASN A 447 48.51 32.35 68.90
C ASN A 447 48.21 30.99 68.24
N GLU A 448 48.50 29.87 68.93
CA GLU A 448 48.15 28.53 68.45
C GLU A 448 46.63 28.33 68.37
N THR A 449 45.87 28.77 69.39
CA THR A 449 44.40 28.70 69.37
C THR A 449 43.78 29.61 68.31
N GLU A 450 44.34 30.80 68.07
CA GLU A 450 43.91 31.72 67.00
C GLU A 450 44.16 31.12 65.62
N ALA A 451 45.34 30.51 65.39
CA ALA A 451 45.63 29.79 64.15
C ALA A 451 44.68 28.60 63.93
N SER A 452 44.38 27.85 65.00
CA SER A 452 43.38 26.78 64.98
C SER A 452 41.98 27.31 64.65
N LEU A 453 41.56 28.43 65.23
CA LEU A 453 40.28 29.07 64.95
C LEU A 453 40.16 29.49 63.49
N ILE A 454 41.18 30.14 62.93
CA ILE A 454 41.23 30.53 61.51
C ILE A 454 41.12 29.29 60.62
N LYS A 455 41.82 28.21 60.96
CA LYS A 455 41.72 26.93 60.22
C LYS A 455 40.30 26.35 60.25
N HIS A 456 39.63 26.37 61.41
CA HIS A 456 38.25 25.90 61.52
C HIS A 456 37.27 26.81 60.76
N GLN A 457 37.45 28.13 60.80
CA GLN A 457 36.66 29.08 60.00
C GLN A 457 36.85 28.82 58.50
N LEU A 458 38.09 28.54 58.07
CA LEU A 458 38.36 28.12 56.70
C LEU A 458 37.66 26.79 56.38
N MET A 459 37.70 25.80 57.26
CA MET A 459 36.97 24.56 57.00
C MET A 459 35.45 24.78 56.90
N LEU A 460 34.89 25.67 57.72
CA LEU A 460 33.47 26.01 57.71
C LEU A 460 33.03 26.72 56.42
N HIS A 461 33.81 27.68 55.87
CA HIS A 461 33.44 28.28 54.57
C HIS A 461 33.46 27.23 53.47
N THR A 462 34.46 26.34 53.43
CA THR A 462 34.55 25.29 52.41
C THR A 462 33.37 24.33 52.48
N VAL A 463 32.91 23.97 53.69
CA VAL A 463 31.71 23.14 53.86
C VAL A 463 30.45 23.89 53.43
N ARG A 464 30.36 25.19 53.71
CA ARG A 464 29.23 26.04 53.28
C ARG A 464 29.14 26.13 51.75
N ASP A 465 30.25 26.39 51.08
CA ASP A 465 30.28 26.45 49.60
C ASP A 465 29.84 25.13 48.98
N ARG A 466 30.27 23.99 49.56
CA ARG A 466 29.85 22.65 49.13
C ARG A 466 28.36 22.38 49.39
N LEU A 467 27.80 22.94 50.46
CA LEU A 467 26.38 22.83 50.76
C LEU A 467 25.55 23.61 49.74
N GLU A 468 25.93 24.85 49.45
CA GLU A 468 25.28 25.70 48.43
C GLU A 468 25.35 25.04 47.03
N GLU A 469 26.48 24.44 46.68
CA GLU A 469 26.60 23.68 45.41
C GLU A 469 25.66 22.47 45.36
N ALA A 470 25.53 21.73 46.47
CA ALA A 470 24.62 20.60 46.57
C ALA A 470 23.14 21.03 46.49
N GLU A 471 22.78 22.15 47.14
CA GLU A 471 21.45 22.74 47.07
C GLU A 471 21.09 23.16 45.63
N MET A 472 22.02 23.81 44.92
CA MET A 472 21.81 24.15 43.50
C MET A 472 21.61 22.91 42.62
N LYS A 473 22.38 21.82 42.87
CA LYS A 473 22.20 20.55 42.15
C LYS A 473 20.84 19.91 42.43
N LEU A 474 20.36 19.95 43.68
CA LEU A 474 19.05 19.44 44.05
C LEU A 474 17.92 20.21 43.37
N VAL A 475 18.00 21.55 43.35
CA VAL A 475 17.03 22.39 42.64
C VAL A 475 17.00 22.04 41.16
N LYS A 476 18.17 21.87 40.52
CA LYS A 476 18.25 21.46 39.12
C LYS A 476 17.60 20.09 38.89
N MET A 477 17.92 19.11 39.73
CA MET A 477 17.32 17.78 39.64
C MET A 477 15.80 17.80 39.82
N GLU A 478 15.26 18.67 40.68
CA GLU A 478 13.80 18.80 40.85
C GLU A 478 13.13 19.41 39.61
N VAL A 479 13.78 20.37 38.94
CA VAL A 479 13.29 20.91 37.66
C VAL A 479 13.29 19.82 36.59
N ASP A 480 14.40 19.10 36.41
CA ASP A 480 14.52 18.02 35.43
C ASP A 480 13.48 16.91 35.70
N LYS A 481 13.27 16.56 36.97
CA LYS A 481 12.24 15.60 37.39
C LYS A 481 10.84 16.08 37.01
N ASN A 482 10.48 17.32 37.33
CA ASN A 482 9.17 17.87 36.96
C ASN A 482 8.98 17.90 35.44
N GLU A 483 10.01 18.23 34.66
CA GLU A 483 9.96 18.18 33.21
C GLU A 483 9.67 16.76 32.70
N THR A 484 10.39 15.75 33.21
CA THR A 484 10.13 14.34 32.84
C THR A 484 8.74 13.86 33.26
N GLU A 485 8.22 14.31 34.40
CA GLU A 485 6.87 13.99 34.86
C GLU A 485 5.80 14.59 33.91
N THR A 486 5.99 15.82 33.43
CA THR A 486 5.08 16.41 32.43
C THR A 486 5.10 15.67 31.11
N ILE A 487 6.27 15.18 30.67
CA ILE A 487 6.42 14.36 29.46
C ILE A 487 5.72 13.01 29.64
N LEU A 488 5.89 12.38 30.81
CA LEU A 488 5.22 11.12 31.15
C LEU A 488 3.69 11.27 31.12
N ILE A 489 3.16 12.34 31.72
CA ILE A 489 1.71 12.63 31.70
C ILE A 489 1.20 12.82 30.27
N LYS A 490 1.96 13.51 29.40
CA LYS A 490 1.60 13.67 27.98
C LYS A 490 1.55 12.34 27.25
N HIS A 491 2.55 11.47 27.44
CA HIS A 491 2.56 10.14 26.83
C HIS A 491 1.45 9.24 27.36
N GLN A 492 1.15 9.31 28.67
CA GLN A 492 0.02 8.63 29.28
C GLN A 492 -1.29 9.03 28.59
N HIS A 493 -1.52 10.33 28.39
CA HIS A 493 -2.70 10.83 27.71
C HIS A 493 -2.80 10.36 26.25
N GLN A 494 -1.67 10.36 25.51
CA GLN A 494 -1.62 9.85 24.14
C GLN A 494 -1.95 8.35 24.08
N LEU A 495 -1.42 7.54 25.00
CA LEU A 495 -1.72 6.11 25.09
C LEU A 495 -3.20 5.87 25.36
N GLU A 496 -3.83 6.68 26.21
CA GLU A 496 -5.25 6.58 26.52
C GLU A 496 -6.13 6.94 25.32
N GLN A 497 -5.76 7.98 24.57
CA GLN A 497 -6.42 8.32 23.30
C GLN A 497 -6.30 7.20 22.26
N LEU A 498 -5.11 6.60 22.10
CA LEU A 498 -4.90 5.48 21.18
C LEU A 498 -5.69 4.24 21.59
N ARG A 499 -5.77 3.95 22.90
CA ARG A 499 -6.60 2.87 23.43
C ARG A 499 -8.08 3.09 23.16
N ALA A 500 -8.57 4.34 23.32
CA ALA A 500 -9.96 4.67 23.00
C ALA A 500 -10.27 4.46 21.52
N ARG A 501 -9.38 4.91 20.62
CA ARG A 501 -9.52 4.69 19.16
C ARG A 501 -9.48 3.21 18.79
N SER A 502 -8.61 2.41 19.41
CA SER A 502 -8.57 0.95 19.18
C SER A 502 -9.91 0.31 19.53
N LYS A 503 -10.46 0.64 20.71
CA LYS A 503 -11.77 0.12 21.15
C LYS A 503 -12.91 0.54 20.21
N GLU A 504 -12.90 1.77 19.72
CA GLU A 504 -13.88 2.24 18.74
C GLU A 504 -13.81 1.43 17.44
N THR A 505 -12.61 1.22 16.90
CA THR A 505 -12.42 0.39 15.70
C THR A 505 -12.77 -1.09 15.91
N GLU A 506 -12.57 -1.63 17.12
CA GLU A 506 -12.99 -2.99 17.47
C GLU A 506 -14.52 -3.13 17.48
N ILE A 507 -15.24 -2.12 17.97
CA ILE A 507 -16.71 -2.08 17.95
C ILE A 507 -17.21 -1.99 16.49
N GLU A 508 -16.64 -1.09 15.68
CA GLU A 508 -16.98 -0.98 14.26
C GLU A 508 -16.73 -2.29 13.49
N LEU A 509 -15.63 -2.99 13.79
CA LEU A 509 -15.33 -4.29 13.20
C LEU A 509 -16.38 -5.34 13.58
N ALA A 510 -16.80 -5.39 14.85
CA ALA A 510 -17.84 -6.29 15.32
C ALA A 510 -19.20 -5.99 14.64
N GLU A 511 -19.55 -4.71 14.47
CA GLU A 511 -20.75 -4.30 13.72
C GLU A 511 -20.68 -4.71 12.25
N LEU A 512 -19.54 -4.55 11.59
CA LEU A 512 -19.36 -5.00 10.20
C LEU A 512 -19.43 -6.53 10.08
N GLN A 513 -18.88 -7.27 11.03
CA GLN A 513 -18.98 -8.74 11.07
C GLN A 513 -20.43 -9.21 11.23
N THR A 514 -21.21 -8.59 12.11
CA THR A 514 -22.64 -8.92 12.27
C THR A 514 -23.45 -8.57 11.01
N ARG A 515 -23.21 -7.42 10.38
CA ARG A 515 -23.83 -7.07 9.09
C ARG A 515 -23.49 -8.06 7.98
N LEU A 516 -22.24 -8.51 7.92
CA LEU A 516 -21.79 -9.51 6.95
C LEU A 516 -22.50 -10.85 7.17
N ALA A 517 -22.68 -11.29 8.42
CA ALA A 517 -23.41 -12.51 8.74
C ALA A 517 -24.87 -12.44 8.26
N VAL A 518 -25.57 -11.35 8.57
CA VAL A 518 -26.96 -11.13 8.12
C VAL A 518 -27.07 -11.08 6.59
N ALA A 519 -26.12 -10.42 5.92
CA ALA A 519 -26.09 -10.37 4.46
C ALA A 519 -25.85 -11.74 3.83
N ASN A 520 -25.02 -12.58 4.46
CA ASN A 520 -24.77 -13.95 4.00
C ASN A 520 -26.01 -14.84 4.19
N GLU A 521 -26.70 -14.76 5.32
CA GLU A 521 -27.96 -15.47 5.54
C GLU A 521 -29.01 -15.04 4.50
N ALA A 522 -29.15 -13.74 4.25
CA ALA A 522 -30.04 -13.24 3.20
C ALA A 522 -29.65 -13.76 1.81
N ARG A 523 -28.35 -13.79 1.48
CA ARG A 523 -27.84 -14.35 0.22
C ARG A 523 -28.19 -15.84 0.08
N GLU A 524 -28.02 -16.63 1.14
CA GLU A 524 -28.37 -18.06 1.16
C GLU A 524 -29.87 -18.28 0.92
N THR A 525 -30.74 -17.46 1.52
CA THR A 525 -32.19 -17.56 1.28
C THR A 525 -32.57 -17.26 -0.17
N VAL A 526 -31.93 -16.24 -0.77
CA VAL A 526 -32.15 -15.89 -2.19
C VAL A 526 -31.60 -16.97 -3.11
N GLU A 527 -30.44 -17.54 -2.80
CA GLU A 527 -29.84 -18.64 -3.55
C GLU A 527 -30.74 -19.88 -3.54
N ALA A 528 -31.29 -20.24 -2.38
CA ALA A 528 -32.27 -21.33 -2.27
C ALA A 528 -33.55 -21.05 -3.09
N ALA A 529 -34.07 -19.83 -3.07
CA ALA A 529 -35.23 -19.43 -3.87
C ALA A 529 -34.95 -19.50 -5.39
N CYS A 530 -33.77 -19.05 -5.83
CA CYS A 530 -33.34 -19.16 -7.22
C CYS A 530 -33.25 -20.62 -7.68
N ASN A 531 -32.72 -21.52 -6.84
CA ASN A 531 -32.63 -22.95 -7.16
C ASN A 531 -34.02 -23.59 -7.30
N ASP A 532 -34.97 -23.26 -6.41
CA ASP A 532 -36.36 -23.70 -6.52
C ASP A 532 -37.02 -23.19 -7.82
N ILE A 533 -36.85 -21.91 -8.14
CA ILE A 533 -37.35 -21.33 -9.41
C ILE A 533 -36.71 -22.02 -10.62
N ASN A 534 -35.42 -22.33 -10.58
CA ASN A 534 -34.74 -23.01 -11.69
C ASN A 534 -35.28 -24.43 -11.88
N SER A 535 -35.49 -25.19 -10.81
CA SER A 535 -36.11 -26.51 -10.89
C SER A 535 -37.52 -26.44 -11.48
N LYS A 536 -38.31 -25.43 -11.10
CA LYS A 536 -39.65 -25.18 -11.67
C LYS A 536 -39.56 -24.83 -13.16
N LYS A 537 -38.59 -24.00 -13.55
CA LYS A 537 -38.34 -23.65 -14.95
C LYS A 537 -38.02 -24.90 -15.79
N GLU A 538 -37.11 -25.76 -15.34
CA GLU A 538 -36.75 -27.01 -16.04
C GLU A 538 -37.97 -27.93 -16.22
N THR A 539 -38.83 -28.05 -15.21
CA THR A 539 -40.07 -28.83 -15.35
C THR A 539 -41.04 -28.21 -16.36
N ALA A 540 -41.15 -26.88 -16.40
CA ALA A 540 -42.00 -26.17 -17.36
C ALA A 540 -41.48 -26.31 -18.79
N GLU A 541 -40.16 -26.21 -18.99
CA GLU A 541 -39.50 -26.44 -20.28
C GLU A 541 -39.68 -27.88 -20.77
N SER A 542 -39.54 -28.86 -19.88
CA SER A 542 -39.81 -30.28 -20.19
C SER A 542 -41.26 -30.48 -20.66
N ARG A 543 -42.23 -29.85 -19.97
CA ARG A 543 -43.65 -29.89 -20.35
C ARG A 543 -43.91 -29.22 -21.70
N LEU A 544 -43.28 -28.09 -21.98
CA LEU A 544 -43.36 -27.43 -23.28
C LEU A 544 -42.80 -28.32 -24.40
N GLY A 545 -41.70 -29.02 -24.16
CA GLY A 545 -41.14 -29.99 -25.11
C GLY A 545 -42.10 -31.15 -25.43
N VAL A 546 -42.84 -31.66 -24.44
CA VAL A 546 -43.88 -32.67 -24.66
C VAL A 546 -44.99 -32.13 -25.56
N VAL A 547 -45.51 -30.93 -25.27
CA VAL A 547 -46.57 -30.30 -26.07
C VAL A 547 -46.12 -29.99 -27.50
N ASP A 548 -44.88 -29.54 -27.70
CA ASP A 548 -44.32 -29.30 -29.03
C ASP A 548 -44.23 -30.60 -29.87
N ASN A 549 -43.84 -31.71 -29.23
CA ASN A 549 -43.83 -33.03 -29.88
C ASN A 549 -45.24 -33.51 -30.24
N GLU A 550 -46.23 -33.30 -29.37
CA GLU A 550 -47.64 -33.58 -29.67
C GLU A 550 -48.15 -32.72 -30.82
N LEU A 551 -47.81 -31.43 -30.86
CA LEU A 551 -48.18 -30.52 -31.94
C LEU A 551 -47.57 -30.98 -33.28
N LYS A 552 -46.28 -31.35 -33.30
CA LYS A 552 -45.62 -31.92 -34.48
C LYS A 552 -46.31 -33.20 -34.95
N ALA A 553 -46.69 -34.10 -34.03
CA ALA A 553 -47.43 -35.31 -34.35
C ALA A 553 -48.82 -34.99 -34.96
N MET A 554 -49.56 -34.05 -34.36
CA MET A 554 -50.85 -33.58 -34.88
C MET A 554 -50.71 -32.97 -36.28
N ILE A 555 -49.69 -32.14 -36.52
CA ILE A 555 -49.39 -31.57 -37.84
C ILE A 555 -49.13 -32.68 -38.87
N THR A 556 -48.34 -33.71 -38.54
CA THR A 556 -48.11 -34.83 -39.46
C THR A 556 -49.38 -35.62 -39.75
N ARG A 557 -50.27 -35.77 -38.77
CA ARG A 557 -51.55 -36.45 -38.95
C ARG A 557 -52.51 -35.63 -39.80
N ILE A 558 -52.58 -34.31 -39.60
CA ILE A 558 -53.35 -33.41 -40.45
C ILE A 558 -52.88 -33.54 -41.90
N ARG A 559 -51.57 -33.49 -42.16
CA ARG A 559 -51.01 -33.67 -43.51
C ARG A 559 -51.41 -35.00 -44.14
N SER A 560 -51.34 -36.10 -43.38
CA SER A 560 -51.77 -37.42 -43.86
C SER A 560 -53.26 -37.45 -44.23
N LEU A 561 -54.12 -36.81 -43.42
CA LEU A 561 -55.54 -36.73 -43.69
C LEU A 561 -55.83 -35.85 -44.91
N GLU A 562 -55.10 -34.74 -45.08
CA GLU A 562 -55.22 -33.87 -46.27
C GLU A 562 -54.84 -34.63 -47.55
N GLU A 563 -53.78 -35.43 -47.53
CA GLU A 563 -53.40 -36.29 -48.65
C GLU A 563 -54.47 -37.34 -48.97
N GLU A 564 -55.08 -37.95 -47.96
CA GLU A 564 -56.16 -38.92 -48.12
C GLU A 564 -57.43 -38.27 -48.69
N ILE A 565 -57.80 -37.08 -48.19
CA ILE A 565 -58.89 -36.27 -48.73
C ILE A 565 -58.62 -35.93 -50.21
N GLN A 566 -57.38 -35.57 -50.56
CA GLN A 566 -57.04 -35.26 -51.95
C GLN A 566 -57.11 -36.48 -52.87
N LYS A 567 -56.68 -37.66 -52.40
CA LYS A 567 -56.85 -38.92 -53.12
C LYS A 567 -58.32 -39.25 -53.33
N GLU A 568 -59.15 -39.15 -52.28
CA GLU A 568 -60.58 -39.40 -52.37
C GLU A 568 -61.27 -38.43 -53.34
N ARG A 569 -60.89 -37.15 -53.33
CA ARG A 569 -61.37 -36.17 -54.32
C ARG A 569 -61.01 -36.57 -55.75
N SER A 570 -59.77 -37.00 -56.00
CA SER A 570 -59.36 -37.46 -57.34
C SER A 570 -60.11 -38.72 -57.79
N PHE A 571 -60.36 -39.65 -56.88
CA PHE A 571 -61.16 -40.85 -57.14
C PHE A 571 -62.63 -40.51 -57.39
N SER A 572 -63.19 -39.59 -56.61
CA SER A 572 -64.53 -39.05 -56.82
C SER A 572 -64.65 -38.36 -58.19
N GLU A 573 -63.65 -37.58 -58.61
CA GLU A 573 -63.66 -36.91 -59.91
C GLU A 573 -63.56 -37.92 -61.07
N GLU A 574 -62.75 -38.97 -60.92
CA GLU A 574 -62.65 -40.06 -61.89
C GLU A 574 -63.97 -40.84 -62.00
N THR A 575 -64.62 -41.13 -60.87
CA THR A 575 -65.92 -41.82 -60.84
C THR A 575 -67.02 -40.94 -61.44
N ILE A 576 -67.05 -39.64 -61.14
CA ILE A 576 -67.94 -38.67 -61.80
C ILE A 576 -67.71 -38.68 -63.32
N SER A 577 -66.46 -38.67 -63.77
CA SER A 577 -66.11 -38.74 -65.19
C SER A 577 -66.58 -40.05 -65.84
N LYS A 578 -66.48 -41.19 -65.14
CA LYS A 578 -67.01 -42.49 -65.59
C LYS A 578 -68.54 -42.46 -65.67
N CYS A 579 -69.23 -41.89 -64.67
CA CYS A 579 -70.68 -41.73 -64.68
C CYS A 579 -71.14 -40.86 -65.86
N GLN A 580 -70.49 -39.72 -66.12
CA GLN A 580 -70.78 -38.85 -67.27
C GLN A 580 -70.62 -39.57 -68.61
N LYS A 581 -69.56 -40.39 -68.76
CA LYS A 581 -69.38 -41.21 -69.98
C LYS A 581 -70.50 -42.21 -70.18
N LEU A 582 -70.90 -42.90 -69.10
CA LEU A 582 -72.03 -43.84 -69.15
C LEU A 582 -73.35 -43.13 -69.47
N GLU A 583 -73.59 -41.94 -68.91
CA GLU A 583 -74.76 -41.11 -69.24
C GLU A 583 -74.78 -40.72 -70.73
N GLN A 584 -73.64 -40.26 -71.27
CA GLN A 584 -73.52 -39.94 -72.70
C GLN A 584 -73.77 -41.18 -73.58
N GLU A 585 -73.26 -42.33 -73.18
CA GLU A 585 -73.47 -43.60 -73.88
C GLU A 585 -74.95 -44.04 -73.84
N ILE A 586 -75.62 -43.90 -72.70
CA ILE A 586 -77.05 -44.15 -72.56
C ILE A 586 -77.85 -43.22 -73.48
N LEU A 587 -77.51 -41.93 -73.53
CA LEU A 587 -78.15 -40.98 -74.44
C LEU A 587 -77.93 -41.34 -75.91
N ARG A 588 -76.72 -41.79 -76.27
CA ARG A 588 -76.37 -42.26 -77.62
C ARG A 588 -77.20 -43.49 -78.02
N LEU A 589 -77.23 -44.51 -77.17
CA LEU A 589 -78.02 -45.73 -77.39
C LEU A 589 -79.52 -45.44 -77.45
N LYS A 590 -80.01 -44.49 -76.64
CA LYS A 590 -81.41 -44.04 -76.70
C LYS A 590 -81.73 -43.42 -78.07
N HIS A 591 -80.87 -42.53 -78.57
CA HIS A 591 -81.04 -41.92 -79.88
C HIS A 591 -80.95 -42.96 -81.01
N GLU A 592 -79.99 -43.90 -80.94
CA GLU A 592 -79.87 -45.00 -81.90
C GLU A 592 -81.12 -45.89 -81.90
N GLY A 593 -81.66 -46.21 -80.72
CA GLY A 593 -82.93 -46.94 -80.58
C GLY A 593 -84.14 -46.16 -81.14
N GLU A 594 -84.17 -44.84 -81.01
CA GLU A 594 -85.18 -43.98 -81.64
C GLU A 594 -85.06 -43.98 -83.17
N ILE A 595 -83.84 -43.91 -83.73
CA ILE A 595 -83.58 -44.03 -85.17
C ILE A 595 -84.03 -45.41 -85.69
N GLN A 596 -83.69 -46.50 -84.99
CA GLN A 596 -84.14 -47.85 -85.37
C GLN A 596 -85.66 -47.97 -85.31
N ARG A 597 -86.31 -47.39 -84.29
CA ARG A 597 -87.78 -47.36 -84.19
C ARG A 597 -88.39 -46.57 -85.35
N ALA A 598 -87.83 -45.41 -85.71
CA ALA A 598 -88.24 -44.65 -86.88
C ALA A 598 -88.06 -45.45 -88.18
N ALA A 599 -86.93 -46.14 -88.36
CA ALA A 599 -86.67 -47.00 -89.51
C ALA A 599 -87.65 -48.20 -89.61
N SER A 600 -87.98 -48.82 -88.48
CA SER A 600 -89.00 -49.88 -88.41
C SER A 600 -90.40 -49.36 -88.76
N SER A 601 -90.77 -48.15 -88.29
CA SER A 601 -92.03 -47.51 -88.67
C SER A 601 -92.07 -47.13 -90.15
N HIS A 602 -90.95 -46.68 -90.74
CA HIS A 602 -90.84 -46.39 -92.17
C HIS A 602 -90.94 -47.65 -93.01
N THR A 603 -90.28 -48.75 -92.63
CA THR A 603 -90.39 -50.03 -93.35
C THR A 603 -91.81 -50.58 -93.25
N GLN A 604 -92.48 -50.41 -92.11
CA GLN A 604 -93.87 -50.82 -91.93
C GLN A 604 -94.86 -49.95 -92.72
N LEU A 605 -94.65 -48.63 -92.78
CA LEU A 605 -95.38 -47.74 -93.68
C LEU A 605 -95.17 -48.13 -95.14
N LYS A 606 -93.94 -48.44 -95.54
CA LYS A 606 -93.61 -48.89 -96.90
C LYS A 606 -94.29 -50.22 -97.24
N GLN A 607 -94.30 -51.18 -96.32
CA GLN A 607 -95.05 -52.42 -96.48
C GLN A 607 -96.56 -52.18 -96.59
N ASN A 608 -97.13 -51.23 -95.84
CA ASN A 608 -98.53 -50.87 -95.96
C ASN A 608 -98.83 -50.20 -97.30
N GLN A 609 -97.96 -49.32 -97.77
CA GLN A 609 -98.06 -48.68 -99.09
C GLN A 609 -97.94 -49.72 -100.23
N ASP A 610 -97.03 -50.68 -100.11
CA ASP A 610 -96.87 -51.80 -101.05
C ASP A 610 -98.10 -52.73 -101.04
N LYS A 611 -98.71 -52.96 -99.87
CA LYS A 611 -100.00 -53.69 -99.75
C LYS A 611 -101.15 -52.95 -100.40
N GLU A 612 -101.24 -51.63 -100.22
CA GLU A 612 -102.27 -50.81 -100.88
C GLU A 612 -102.07 -50.77 -102.40
N LEU A 613 -100.83 -50.68 -102.88
CA LEU A 613 -100.48 -50.80 -104.30
C LEU A 613 -100.85 -52.18 -104.85
N ALA A 614 -100.59 -53.26 -104.11
CA ALA A 614 -100.99 -54.62 -104.50
C ALA A 614 -102.51 -54.78 -104.53
N ALA A 615 -103.24 -54.19 -103.58
CA ALA A 615 -104.70 -54.16 -103.56
C ALA A 615 -105.26 -53.32 -104.74
N ALA A 616 -104.62 -52.20 -105.08
CA ALA A 616 -104.94 -51.40 -106.26
C ALA A 616 -104.68 -52.17 -107.56
N ALA A 617 -103.57 -52.90 -107.65
CA ALA A 617 -103.25 -53.77 -108.79
C ALA A 617 -104.24 -54.92 -108.93
N TYR A 618 -104.67 -55.53 -107.82
CA TYR A 618 -105.72 -56.55 -107.80
C TYR A 618 -107.05 -56.00 -108.32
N LYS A 619 -107.48 -54.83 -107.82
CA LYS A 619 -108.68 -54.12 -108.30
C LYS A 619 -108.55 -53.70 -109.77
N PHE A 620 -107.36 -53.30 -110.22
CA PHE A 620 -107.10 -53.04 -111.65
C PHE A 620 -107.24 -54.30 -112.49
N SER A 621 -106.82 -55.45 -111.96
CA SER A 621 -106.99 -56.76 -112.63
C SER A 621 -108.47 -57.15 -112.72
N GLU A 622 -109.25 -56.86 -111.67
CA GLU A 622 -110.70 -57.02 -111.66
C GLU A 622 -111.35 -56.09 -112.70
N CYS A 623 -110.99 -54.81 -112.71
CA CYS A 623 -111.43 -53.88 -113.75
C CYS A 623 -111.07 -54.38 -115.16
N LYS A 624 -109.85 -54.91 -115.36
CA LYS A 624 -109.45 -55.55 -116.62
C LYS A 624 -110.33 -56.76 -116.97
N LYS A 625 -110.70 -57.60 -116.00
CA LYS A 625 -111.61 -58.75 -116.19
C LYS A 625 -113.03 -58.30 -116.52
N THR A 626 -113.53 -57.23 -115.88
CA THR A 626 -114.84 -56.64 -116.19
C THR A 626 -114.85 -56.04 -117.59
N ILE A 627 -113.79 -55.34 -117.99
CA ILE A 627 -113.61 -54.83 -119.36
C ILE A 627 -113.58 -56.00 -120.36
N ALA A 628 -112.88 -57.10 -120.06
CA ALA A 628 -112.86 -58.29 -120.90
C ALA A 628 -114.20 -59.05 -120.93
N SER A 629 -115.03 -58.93 -119.89
CA SER A 629 -116.38 -59.49 -119.81
C SER A 629 -117.38 -58.69 -120.63
N LEU A 630 -117.37 -57.36 -120.48
CA LEU A 630 -118.15 -56.43 -121.31
C LEU A 630 -117.76 -56.56 -122.79
N GLY A 631 -116.46 -56.71 -123.08
CA GLY A 631 -115.97 -56.97 -124.44
C GLY A 631 -116.44 -58.30 -125.04
N ARG A 632 -116.73 -59.32 -124.21
CA ARG A 632 -117.34 -60.58 -124.66
C ARG A 632 -118.85 -60.48 -124.85
N GLN A 633 -119.55 -59.72 -124.00
CA GLN A 633 -120.99 -59.45 -124.14
C GLN A 633 -121.31 -58.61 -125.38
N LEU A 634 -120.44 -57.66 -125.74
CA LEU A 634 -120.56 -56.90 -126.99
C LEU A 634 -120.30 -57.75 -128.24
N LYS A 635 -119.60 -58.89 -128.12
CA LYS A 635 -119.25 -59.78 -129.23
C LYS A 635 -120.27 -60.90 -129.47
N SER A 636 -121.21 -61.11 -128.54
CA SER A 636 -122.31 -62.09 -128.64
C SER A 636 -123.64 -61.51 -129.13
N LEU A 637 -123.73 -60.19 -129.38
CA LEU A 637 -124.95 -59.49 -129.81
C LEU A 637 -124.84 -58.90 -131.23
N ALA A 638 -124.05 -59.54 -132.10
CA ALA A 638 -123.83 -59.10 -133.48
C ALA A 638 -124.39 -60.11 -134.51
N THR A 639 -125.71 -60.34 -134.49
CA THR A 639 -126.52 -60.93 -135.59
C THR A 639 -128.02 -60.60 -135.42
N LEU A 640 -128.47 -59.37 -135.76
CA LEU A 640 -129.81 -59.02 -136.30
C LEU A 640 -129.92 -57.48 -136.52
N GLU A 641 -130.10 -57.05 -137.78
CA GLU A 641 -130.80 -55.83 -138.29
C GLU A 641 -130.32 -54.43 -137.81
N ASP A 642 -129.64 -53.60 -138.61
CA ASP A 642 -130.06 -52.76 -139.77
C ASP A 642 -130.78 -51.43 -139.40
N PHE A 643 -130.41 -50.36 -140.12
CA PHE A 643 -130.86 -48.94 -140.08
C PHE A 643 -130.15 -47.89 -139.18
N LEU A 644 -129.38 -47.02 -139.88
CA LEU A 644 -129.36 -45.52 -139.80
C LEU A 644 -128.81 -44.88 -138.50
N SER A 645 -127.93 -43.87 -138.47
CA SER A 645 -127.37 -42.94 -139.46
C SER A 645 -126.15 -42.21 -138.83
N ASP A 646 -125.40 -41.52 -139.69
CA ASP A 646 -124.51 -40.38 -139.42
C ASP A 646 -124.83 -39.51 -138.19
N SER A 647 -123.77 -39.02 -137.51
CA SER A 647 -123.64 -37.58 -137.23
C SER A 647 -122.21 -37.18 -136.83
N ASP A 648 -121.69 -36.19 -137.55
CA ASP A 648 -120.46 -35.44 -137.35
C ASP A 648 -120.30 -34.70 -136.00
N ASN A 649 -119.02 -34.52 -135.60
CA ASN A 649 -118.40 -33.31 -134.99
C ASN A 649 -118.83 -32.80 -133.58
N PRO A 650 -118.13 -31.81 -132.96
CA PRO A 650 -116.68 -31.59 -132.74
C PRO A 650 -116.34 -30.95 -131.34
N CYS A 651 -115.10 -30.46 -131.18
CA CYS A 651 -114.64 -29.33 -130.31
C CYS A 651 -114.50 -29.53 -128.78
N THR A 652 -113.27 -29.51 -128.21
CA THR A 652 -112.37 -28.38 -127.80
C THR A 652 -112.66 -27.75 -126.42
N ILE A 653 -111.59 -27.17 -125.83
CA ILE A 653 -111.53 -26.18 -124.71
C ILE A 653 -111.43 -26.82 -123.30
N SER A 654 -110.66 -26.35 -122.30
CA SER A 654 -109.53 -25.43 -122.11
C SER A 654 -109.31 -25.30 -120.59
N ARG A 655 -108.09 -24.90 -120.21
CA ARG A 655 -107.72 -24.04 -119.06
C ARG A 655 -107.77 -24.60 -117.62
N GLY A 656 -106.65 -24.35 -116.92
CA GLY A 656 -106.46 -24.49 -115.46
C GLY A 656 -107.27 -23.48 -114.63
N PRO A 657 -106.87 -23.09 -113.39
CA PRO A 657 -105.50 -22.67 -113.02
C PRO A 657 -105.06 -22.99 -111.55
N GLN A 658 -103.83 -22.57 -111.20
CA GLN A 658 -103.34 -21.90 -109.95
C GLN A 658 -103.95 -22.30 -108.57
N THR A 659 -103.25 -22.39 -107.41
CA THR A 659 -102.13 -21.61 -106.84
C THR A 659 -101.78 -22.14 -105.42
N THR A 660 -100.52 -21.91 -105.00
CA THR A 660 -99.99 -21.50 -103.65
C THR A 660 -99.92 -22.42 -102.40
N ALA A 661 -98.78 -22.21 -101.70
CA ALA A 661 -98.40 -22.41 -100.27
C ALA A 661 -97.97 -23.83 -99.84
N LYS A 662 -96.89 -24.05 -99.07
CA LYS A 662 -96.07 -23.16 -98.21
C LYS A 662 -94.61 -23.61 -98.17
#